data_AF-I4A700-F1
#
_entry.id   AF-I4A700-F1
#
_cell.length_a   1.000
_cell.length_b   1.000
_cell.length_c   1.000
_cell.angle_alpha   90.00
_cell.angle_beta   90.00
_cell.angle_gamma   90.00
#
_symmetry.space_group_name_H-M   'P 1'
#
loop_
_entity.id
_entity.type
_entity.pdbx_description
1 polymer ?
#
loop_
_entity_poly.entity_id
_entity_poly.type
_entity_poly.pdbx_seq_one_letter_code
_entity_poly.pdbx_strand_id
1 'polypeptide(L)'
;MEFVEIIAQELTLRAHQVKEAIQLLDGGNTIPFIARYRKEATGELDENALRSIVERLEYLRNLKQRKSEVLRLIEEQGKLTEELANQIEKATILQEVEDLYRPYKQKRRTRATMAKEKGLEPLALWILEQYHKAQPLIEAQKYINPELGVETPEEAINGASDIIAEMISDDAAMRKKIREATFRLGDIIASAKKAEERSAYEMYYDYREPVKKLPPHRILALNRGEKEELLNVKVEVPSEHILALIEQAFVKQGPAAEIVRSAADDAYKRLIAPSIEREIRGALTEKAEEQAIRVFAENLRQLLLQPPVRGKVVLGLDPGFRTGCKFAVVDDTGKLFHVGVIYPHPPQNKREEAKRMLRDAIGKYHVDVIAIGNGTASRETEEVTAEMIRESGLASEYIIVSEAGASVYSASKLAGEEFPDFDLSLRSAVSIARRLQDPLAELVKIEPKAVGVGQYQHDVQPKRLEESLHGVVESAVNAVGVDLNTASPSLLQYVAGLKPTIAKNIVAYRENHGKFQKRDQLKKVPRLGEQTFVQCAGFIRIPEGVNPLENTPVHPESYDLAQNILHKAGFALTDLRERPNEVRLGIAQLDPEECAREFSAGVPTVKDILAALQRPGRDPREDLPRPKLRQDVTHLEDLQTGMILEGTVRNIVDFGAFIDIGVKHDGLVHISQISEKFIRHPMEVLSVGDIVKVRVLGIDTARERVSLSMREIAADAMVSI
;
A
#
# COMPACT_ATOMS: atom_id res chain seq x y z
N MET A 1 15.63 -8.60 23.36
CA MET A 1 15.22 -9.95 23.81
C MET A 1 13.77 -9.97 24.27
N GLU A 2 13.32 -9.00 25.07
CA GLU A 2 11.92 -8.91 25.55
C GLU A 2 10.85 -8.97 24.45
N PHE A 3 11.09 -8.36 23.29
CA PHE A 3 10.11 -8.34 22.18
C PHE A 3 10.11 -9.59 21.30
N VAL A 4 11.15 -10.43 21.39
CA VAL A 4 11.37 -11.55 20.46
C VAL A 4 10.24 -12.58 20.56
N GLU A 5 9.90 -12.97 21.79
CA GLU A 5 8.87 -13.99 22.03
C GLU A 5 7.47 -13.52 21.61
N ILE A 6 7.16 -12.23 21.84
CA ILE A 6 5.88 -11.63 21.45
C ILE A 6 5.72 -11.67 19.93
N ILE A 7 6.73 -11.17 19.20
CA ILE A 7 6.72 -11.13 17.73
C ILE A 7 6.68 -12.55 17.16
N ALA A 8 7.45 -13.47 17.74
CA ALA A 8 7.48 -14.87 17.30
C ALA A 8 6.11 -15.55 17.43
N GLN A 9 5.41 -15.35 18.55
CA GLN A 9 4.08 -15.91 18.76
C GLN A 9 3.03 -15.29 17.82
N GLU A 10 3.01 -13.97 17.68
CA GLU A 10 2.02 -13.26 16.87
C GLU A 10 2.18 -13.53 15.37
N LEU A 11 3.42 -13.59 14.89
CA LEU A 11 3.73 -13.85 13.47
C LEU A 11 3.86 -15.35 13.15
N THR A 12 3.70 -16.23 14.13
CA THR A 12 3.89 -17.68 13.97
C THR A 12 5.29 -18.03 13.43
N LEU A 13 6.31 -17.34 13.94
CA LEU A 13 7.72 -17.52 13.59
C LEU A 13 8.50 -18.14 14.76
N ARG A 14 9.70 -18.67 14.50
CA ARG A 14 10.57 -19.15 15.60
C ARG A 14 11.30 -17.97 16.24
N ALA A 15 11.43 -17.98 17.56
CA ALA A 15 12.12 -16.92 18.32
C ALA A 15 13.54 -16.64 17.82
N HIS A 16 14.30 -17.67 17.43
CA HIS A 16 15.62 -17.49 16.85
C HIS A 16 15.60 -16.66 15.56
N GLN A 17 14.66 -16.93 14.64
CA GLN A 17 14.55 -16.21 13.37
C GLN A 17 14.28 -14.72 13.60
N VAL A 18 13.35 -14.41 14.50
CA VAL A 18 13.02 -13.03 14.88
C VAL A 18 14.22 -12.34 15.52
N LYS A 19 14.94 -13.03 16.43
CA LYS A 19 16.13 -12.47 17.08
C LYS A 19 17.20 -12.08 16.05
N GLU A 20 17.54 -12.97 15.13
CA GLU A 20 18.56 -12.71 14.11
C GLU A 20 18.12 -11.62 13.14
N ALA A 21 16.84 -11.62 12.72
CA ALA A 21 16.28 -10.55 11.89
C ALA A 21 16.43 -9.18 12.57
N ILE A 22 16.06 -9.06 13.86
CA ILE A 22 16.19 -7.81 14.62
C ILE A 22 17.66 -7.38 14.71
N GLN A 23 18.59 -8.30 14.97
CA GLN A 23 20.02 -7.98 15.03
C GLN A 23 20.57 -7.46 13.70
N LEU A 24 20.16 -8.06 12.58
CA LEU A 24 20.55 -7.62 11.24
C LEU A 24 19.97 -6.24 10.91
N LEU A 25 18.69 -6.02 11.22
CA LEU A 25 17.98 -4.75 10.99
C LEU A 25 18.57 -3.61 11.83
N ASP A 26 18.78 -3.82 13.13
CA ASP A 26 19.42 -2.84 14.02
C ASP A 26 20.90 -2.60 13.62
N GLY A 27 21.54 -3.59 12.97
CA GLY A 27 22.85 -3.45 12.34
C GLY A 27 22.86 -2.66 11.03
N GLY A 28 21.71 -2.14 10.59
CA GLY A 28 21.57 -1.33 9.38
C GLY A 28 21.53 -2.12 8.07
N ASN A 29 21.26 -3.44 8.13
CA ASN A 29 21.01 -4.22 6.94
C ASN A 29 19.60 -3.93 6.39
N THR A 30 19.50 -3.85 5.07
CA THR A 30 18.23 -3.61 4.37
C THR A 30 17.42 -4.90 4.24
N ILE A 31 16.09 -4.76 4.14
CA ILE A 31 15.19 -5.92 4.00
C ILE A 31 15.53 -6.77 2.76
N PRO A 32 15.72 -6.20 1.54
CA PRO A 32 16.08 -7.00 0.37
C PRO A 32 17.40 -7.76 0.58
N PHE A 33 18.39 -7.13 1.22
CA PHE A 33 19.67 -7.77 1.51
C PHE A 33 19.53 -8.96 2.47
N ILE A 34 18.78 -8.79 3.56
CA ILE A 34 18.55 -9.85 4.55
C ILE A 34 17.80 -11.02 3.89
N ALA A 35 16.70 -10.74 3.19
CA ALA A 35 15.86 -11.76 2.55
C ALA A 35 16.63 -12.58 1.51
N ARG A 36 17.63 -11.98 0.85
CA ARG A 36 18.39 -12.63 -0.22
C ARG A 36 19.68 -13.29 0.25
N TYR A 37 20.47 -12.62 1.09
CA TYR A 37 21.84 -13.03 1.41
C TYR A 37 22.05 -13.45 2.87
N ARG A 38 21.03 -13.36 3.72
CA ARG A 38 21.12 -13.78 5.15
C ARG A 38 20.06 -14.82 5.50
N LYS A 39 19.68 -15.64 4.53
CA LYS A 39 18.67 -16.69 4.65
C LYS A 39 19.03 -17.72 5.73
N GLU A 40 20.30 -18.09 5.87
CA GLU A 40 20.76 -19.03 6.88
C GLU A 40 20.54 -18.50 8.29
N ALA A 41 20.87 -17.22 8.51
CA ALA A 41 20.74 -16.57 9.81
C ALA A 41 19.27 -16.44 10.21
N THR A 42 18.40 -16.10 9.26
CA THR A 42 16.97 -15.89 9.53
C THR A 42 16.12 -17.15 9.37
N GLY A 43 16.67 -18.27 8.90
CA GLY A 43 15.88 -19.45 8.54
C GLY A 43 14.91 -19.18 7.39
N GLU A 44 15.39 -18.53 6.33
CA GLU A 44 14.67 -18.24 5.08
C GLU A 44 13.45 -17.32 5.24
N LEU A 45 13.51 -16.32 6.13
CA LEU A 45 12.48 -15.28 6.17
C LEU A 45 12.46 -14.48 4.86
N ASP A 46 11.27 -14.32 4.30
CA ASP A 46 11.05 -13.48 3.12
C ASP A 46 10.90 -12.00 3.48
N GLU A 47 10.81 -11.13 2.47
CA GLU A 47 10.66 -9.69 2.68
C GLU A 47 9.36 -9.32 3.42
N ASN A 48 8.28 -10.09 3.25
CA ASN A 48 7.01 -9.81 3.90
C ASN A 48 7.11 -10.08 5.41
N ALA A 49 7.67 -11.23 5.79
CA ALA A 49 7.91 -11.56 7.19
C ALA A 49 8.85 -10.55 7.86
N LEU A 50 9.91 -10.12 7.17
CA LEU A 50 10.83 -9.10 7.68
C LEU A 50 10.13 -7.74 7.88
N ARG A 51 9.27 -7.30 6.95
CA ARG A 51 8.47 -6.07 7.11
C ARG A 51 7.53 -6.17 8.30
N SER A 52 6.81 -7.28 8.45
CA SER A 52 5.93 -7.51 9.62
C SER A 52 6.69 -7.51 10.94
N ILE A 53 7.93 -8.04 10.97
CA ILE A 53 8.81 -7.94 12.14
C ILE A 53 9.16 -6.48 12.44
N VAL A 54 9.54 -5.68 11.44
CA VAL A 54 9.87 -4.25 11.62
C VAL A 54 8.67 -3.47 12.17
N GLU A 55 7.51 -3.58 11.53
CA GLU A 55 6.29 -2.88 11.95
C GLU A 55 5.91 -3.23 13.39
N ARG A 56 5.95 -4.52 13.73
CA ARG A 56 5.61 -4.97 15.08
C ARG A 56 6.66 -4.56 16.11
N LEU A 57 7.94 -4.61 15.75
CA LEU A 57 9.04 -4.17 16.61
C LEU A 57 8.93 -2.68 16.94
N GLU A 58 8.63 -1.84 15.94
CA GLU A 58 8.41 -0.41 16.14
C GLU A 58 7.21 -0.13 17.04
N TYR A 59 6.09 -0.83 16.82
CA TYR A 59 4.94 -0.73 17.72
C TYR A 59 5.30 -1.06 19.17
N LEU A 60 5.99 -2.19 19.41
CA LEU A 60 6.36 -2.62 20.76
C LEU A 60 7.36 -1.66 21.42
N ARG A 61 8.30 -1.09 20.66
CA ARG A 61 9.21 -0.03 21.12
C ARG A 61 8.43 1.21 21.54
N ASN A 62 7.48 1.66 20.72
CA ASN A 62 6.63 2.81 21.01
C ASN A 62 5.74 2.57 22.23
N LEU A 63 5.14 1.38 22.35
CA LEU A 63 4.34 1.00 23.51
C LEU A 63 5.18 1.00 24.79
N LYS A 64 6.38 0.42 24.76
CA LYS A 64 7.29 0.42 25.92
C LYS A 64 7.67 1.84 26.32
N GLN A 65 8.01 2.69 25.36
CA GLN A 65 8.33 4.10 25.62
C GLN A 65 7.14 4.82 26.27
N ARG A 66 5.92 4.60 25.76
CA ARG A 66 4.72 5.23 26.32
C ARG A 66 4.40 4.74 27.73
N LYS A 67 4.56 3.44 28.01
CA LYS A 67 4.43 2.90 29.37
C LYS A 67 5.37 3.59 30.35
N SER A 68 6.65 3.70 30.01
CA SER A 68 7.65 4.39 30.84
C SER A 68 7.28 5.85 31.07
N GLU A 69 6.80 6.55 30.03
CA GLU A 69 6.36 7.94 30.15
C GLU A 69 5.16 8.09 31.10
N VAL A 70 4.15 7.24 30.94
CA VAL A 70 2.94 7.25 31.77
C VAL A 70 3.25 6.93 33.23
N LEU A 71 4.08 5.93 33.51
CA LEU A 71 4.53 5.61 34.86
C LEU A 71 5.18 6.83 35.52
N ARG A 72 6.12 7.48 34.83
CA ARG A 72 6.78 8.70 35.31
C ARG A 72 5.78 9.82 35.60
N LEU A 73 4.84 10.08 34.69
CA LEU A 73 3.84 11.16 34.84
C LEU A 73 2.87 10.94 36.01
N ILE A 74 2.60 9.69 36.39
CA ILE A 74 1.76 9.35 37.54
C ILE A 74 2.58 9.41 38.83
N GLU A 75 3.85 8.98 38.79
CA GLU A 75 4.79 9.07 39.91
C GLU A 75 5.07 10.52 40.30
N GLU A 76 5.25 11.43 39.34
CA GLU A 76 5.41 12.87 39.56
C GLU A 76 4.21 13.51 40.30
N GLN A 77 3.04 12.88 40.23
CA GLN A 77 1.83 13.30 40.96
C GLN A 77 1.70 12.65 42.34
N GLY A 78 2.61 11.74 42.71
CA GLY A 78 2.55 10.97 43.96
C GLY A 78 1.39 9.96 44.02
N LYS A 79 0.85 9.57 42.85
CA LYS A 79 -0.36 8.71 42.76
C LYS A 79 -0.08 7.31 42.22
N LEU A 80 1.18 6.96 41.98
CA LEU A 80 1.56 5.67 41.43
C LEU A 80 1.53 4.60 42.55
N THR A 81 0.56 3.70 42.47
CA THR A 81 0.49 2.52 43.36
C THR A 81 1.18 1.32 42.70
N GLU A 82 1.62 0.34 43.51
CA GLU A 82 2.19 -0.91 42.98
C GLU A 82 1.20 -1.67 42.08
N GLU A 83 -0.09 -1.64 42.42
CA GLU A 83 -1.13 -2.27 41.60
C GLU A 83 -1.25 -1.60 40.22
N LEU A 84 -1.29 -0.26 40.20
CA LEU A 84 -1.40 0.51 38.95
C LEU A 84 -0.15 0.35 38.09
N ALA A 85 1.04 0.37 38.69
CA ALA A 85 2.30 0.13 38.00
C ALA A 85 2.27 -1.25 37.31
N ASN A 86 1.86 -2.29 38.04
CA ASN A 86 1.72 -3.64 37.49
C ASN A 86 0.68 -3.73 36.36
N GLN A 87 -0.44 -2.99 36.45
CA GLN A 87 -1.44 -2.94 35.39
C GLN A 87 -0.90 -2.28 34.10
N ILE A 88 -0.17 -1.17 34.23
CA ILE A 88 0.46 -0.47 33.09
C ILE A 88 1.54 -1.33 32.44
N GLU A 89 2.36 -2.01 33.24
CA GLU A 89 3.39 -2.92 32.72
C GLU A 89 2.79 -4.10 31.96
N LYS A 90 1.67 -4.67 32.46
CA LYS A 90 0.96 -5.78 31.81
C LYS A 90 0.14 -5.38 30.59
N ALA A 91 -0.18 -4.10 30.40
CA ALA A 91 -0.98 -3.63 29.27
C ALA A 91 -0.36 -4.05 27.94
N THR A 92 -1.13 -4.67 27.05
CA THR A 92 -0.57 -5.25 25.81
C THR A 92 -0.73 -4.34 24.59
N ILE A 93 -1.61 -3.34 24.71
CA ILE A 93 -1.90 -2.37 23.66
C ILE A 93 -1.89 -0.95 24.20
N LEU A 94 -1.60 0.01 23.32
CA LEU A 94 -1.52 1.44 23.67
C LEU A 94 -2.80 1.97 24.32
N GLN A 95 -3.97 1.52 23.86
CA GLN A 95 -5.24 1.98 24.39
C GLN A 95 -5.46 1.61 25.85
N GLU A 96 -4.99 0.44 26.31
CA GLU A 96 -5.07 0.04 27.71
C GLU A 96 -4.21 0.95 28.60
N VAL A 97 -3.03 1.34 28.11
CA VAL A 97 -2.16 2.31 28.80
C VAL A 97 -2.83 3.69 28.88
N GLU A 98 -3.47 4.15 27.80
CA GLU A 98 -4.18 5.43 27.79
C GLU A 98 -5.42 5.43 28.70
N ASP A 99 -6.16 4.30 28.76
CA ASP A 99 -7.31 4.16 29.65
C ASP A 99 -6.87 4.22 31.13
N LEU A 100 -5.77 3.55 31.49
CA LEU A 100 -5.18 3.60 32.84
C LEU A 100 -4.60 4.98 33.20
N TYR A 101 -4.04 5.69 32.21
CA TYR A 101 -3.48 7.03 32.42
C TYR A 101 -4.56 8.13 32.52
N ARG A 102 -5.76 7.88 31.98
CA ARG A 102 -6.83 8.88 31.84
C ARG A 102 -7.17 9.64 33.12
N PRO A 103 -7.28 9.02 34.32
CA PRO A 103 -7.56 9.73 35.57
C PRO A 103 -6.46 10.73 35.99
N TYR A 104 -5.24 10.55 35.49
CA TYR A 104 -4.04 11.32 35.85
C TYR A 104 -3.63 12.31 34.77
N LYS A 105 -4.30 12.29 33.61
CA LYS A 105 -4.03 13.19 32.51
C LYS A 105 -4.46 14.61 32.90
N GLN A 106 -3.62 15.61 32.63
CA GLN A 106 -4.01 17.01 32.84
C GLN A 106 -5.20 17.35 31.94
N LYS A 107 -6.34 17.72 32.56
CA LYS A 107 -7.58 18.06 31.86
C LYS A 107 -7.76 19.58 31.78
N ARG A 108 -8.38 20.04 30.68
CA ARG A 108 -8.95 21.39 30.62
C ARG A 108 -10.02 21.51 31.72
N ARG A 109 -10.23 22.70 32.27
CA ARG A 109 -11.20 22.97 33.34
C ARG A 109 -12.59 22.37 33.01
N THR A 110 -12.90 21.19 33.56
CA THR A 110 -14.16 20.45 33.32
C THR A 110 -15.22 20.83 34.36
N ARG A 111 -16.48 20.42 34.14
CA ARG A 111 -17.52 20.58 35.16
C ARG A 111 -17.14 19.89 36.49
N ALA A 112 -16.52 18.71 36.40
CA ALA A 112 -15.99 18.02 37.56
C ALA A 112 -14.84 18.78 38.22
N THR A 113 -13.87 19.30 37.45
CA THR A 113 -12.77 20.13 38.02
C THR A 113 -13.33 21.35 38.73
N MET A 114 -14.29 22.05 38.12
CA MET A 114 -14.97 23.20 38.75
C MET A 114 -15.70 22.79 40.03
N ALA A 115 -16.40 21.66 40.04
CA ALA A 115 -17.04 21.15 41.25
C ALA A 115 -16.03 20.77 42.35
N LYS A 116 -14.85 20.24 41.99
CA LYS A 116 -13.75 19.99 42.94
C LYS A 116 -13.17 21.29 43.51
N GLU A 117 -12.96 22.31 42.67
CA GLU A 117 -12.55 23.67 43.10
C GLU A 117 -13.56 24.27 44.08
N LYS A 118 -14.86 23.94 43.95
CA LYS A 118 -15.93 24.33 44.87
C LYS A 118 -16.00 23.50 46.15
N GLY A 119 -15.10 22.52 46.34
CA GLY A 119 -15.05 21.69 47.55
C GLY A 119 -16.08 20.54 47.59
N LEU A 120 -16.66 20.15 46.45
CA LEU A 120 -17.74 19.15 46.38
C LEU A 120 -17.25 17.69 46.26
N GLU A 121 -15.93 17.46 46.18
CA GLU A 121 -15.37 16.10 46.07
C GLU A 121 -15.72 15.17 47.25
N PRO A 122 -15.69 15.62 48.52
CA PRO A 122 -16.08 14.76 49.62
C PRO A 122 -17.57 14.36 49.57
N LEU A 123 -18.45 15.25 49.08
CA LEU A 123 -19.87 14.94 48.87
C LEU A 123 -20.05 13.88 47.77
N ALA A 124 -19.29 13.99 46.67
CA ALA A 124 -19.31 12.99 45.59
C ALA A 124 -18.90 11.59 46.09
N LEU A 125 -17.81 11.50 46.86
CA LEU A 125 -17.36 10.24 47.47
C LEU A 125 -18.40 9.68 48.44
N TRP A 126 -19.04 10.54 49.25
CA TRP A 126 -20.10 10.12 50.16
C TRP A 126 -21.33 9.58 49.41
N ILE A 127 -21.74 10.24 48.32
CA ILE A 127 -22.87 9.81 47.48
C ILE A 127 -22.58 8.43 46.85
N LEU A 128 -21.34 8.17 46.41
CA LEU A 128 -20.94 6.88 45.80
C LEU A 128 -21.05 5.69 46.77
N GLU A 129 -20.87 5.91 48.07
CA GLU A 129 -21.02 4.85 49.07
C GLU A 129 -22.46 4.31 49.14
N GLN A 130 -23.46 5.16 48.89
CA GLN A 130 -24.88 4.81 48.82
C GLN A 130 -25.40 4.12 50.10
N TYR A 131 -25.16 4.73 51.26
CA TYR A 131 -25.63 4.21 52.55
C TYR A 131 -27.15 4.02 52.58
N HIS A 132 -27.62 2.93 53.19
CA HIS A 132 -29.04 2.54 53.19
C HIS A 132 -29.99 3.56 53.87
N LYS A 133 -29.48 4.36 54.80
CA LYS A 133 -30.23 5.43 55.51
C LYS A 133 -29.73 6.83 55.16
N ALA A 134 -29.10 6.99 54.00
CA ALA A 134 -28.60 8.28 53.52
C ALA A 134 -29.74 9.31 53.40
N GLN A 135 -29.44 10.58 53.71
CA GLN A 135 -30.30 11.72 53.39
C GLN A 135 -29.49 12.70 52.54
N PRO A 136 -29.38 12.48 51.21
CA PRO A 136 -28.44 13.21 50.35
C PRO A 136 -28.60 14.74 50.41
N LEU A 137 -29.84 15.24 50.47
CA LEU A 137 -30.10 16.68 50.60
C LEU A 137 -29.62 17.25 51.94
N ILE A 138 -29.70 16.48 53.03
CA ILE A 138 -29.21 16.93 54.35
C ILE A 138 -27.69 16.91 54.37
N GLU A 139 -27.06 15.88 53.81
CA GLU A 139 -25.61 15.84 53.69
C GLU A 139 -25.08 16.99 52.82
N ALA A 140 -25.76 17.28 51.70
CA ALA A 140 -25.40 18.35 50.78
C ALA A 140 -25.46 19.76 51.40
N GLN A 141 -26.28 19.98 52.44
CA GLN A 141 -26.31 21.27 53.16
C GLN A 141 -24.95 21.65 53.75
N LYS A 142 -24.12 20.67 54.11
CA LYS A 142 -22.77 20.89 54.66
C LYS A 142 -21.79 21.48 53.65
N TYR A 143 -22.15 21.44 52.37
CA TYR A 143 -21.31 21.85 51.24
C TYR A 143 -21.82 23.12 50.55
N ILE A 144 -22.85 23.78 51.10
CA ILE A 144 -23.28 25.11 50.64
C ILE A 144 -22.17 26.11 50.95
N ASN A 145 -21.71 26.79 49.92
CA ASN A 145 -20.73 27.85 50.03
C ASN A 145 -20.98 28.91 48.93
N PRO A 146 -21.70 30.00 49.25
CA PRO A 146 -21.99 31.05 48.29
C PRO A 146 -20.73 31.74 47.74
N GLU A 147 -19.64 31.80 48.51
CA GLU A 147 -18.36 32.39 48.06
C GLU A 147 -17.71 31.56 46.95
N LEU A 148 -17.95 30.24 46.96
CA LEU A 148 -17.54 29.32 45.89
C LEU A 148 -18.65 29.12 44.83
N GLY A 149 -19.77 29.85 44.92
CA GLY A 149 -20.89 29.76 44.00
C GLY A 149 -21.66 28.44 44.09
N VAL A 150 -21.86 27.93 45.30
CA VAL A 150 -22.79 26.84 45.63
C VAL A 150 -23.84 27.40 46.60
N GLU A 151 -25.01 27.75 46.10
CA GLU A 151 -26.05 28.44 46.86
C GLU A 151 -27.08 27.50 47.48
N THR A 152 -27.27 26.30 46.90
CA THR A 152 -28.30 25.34 47.31
C THR A 152 -27.77 23.91 47.46
N PRO A 153 -28.42 23.06 48.29
CA PRO A 153 -28.11 21.63 48.37
C PRO A 153 -28.19 20.93 47.00
N GLU A 154 -29.13 21.34 46.15
CA GLU A 154 -29.33 20.80 44.81
C GLU A 154 -28.14 21.12 43.89
N GLU A 155 -27.60 22.34 43.97
CA GLU A 155 -26.36 22.71 43.25
C GLU A 155 -25.15 21.91 43.73
N ALA A 156 -25.05 21.65 45.04
CA ALA A 156 -24.01 20.79 45.60
C ALA A 156 -24.12 19.35 45.08
N ILE A 157 -25.33 18.79 45.01
CA ILE A 157 -25.59 17.46 44.42
C ILE A 157 -25.27 17.43 42.94
N ASN A 158 -25.63 18.47 42.17
CA ASN A 158 -25.31 18.55 40.74
C ASN A 158 -23.81 18.58 40.49
N GLY A 159 -23.07 19.40 41.25
CA GLY A 159 -21.61 19.43 41.17
C GLY A 159 -20.96 18.12 41.61
N ALA A 160 -21.49 17.47 42.66
CA ALA A 160 -21.05 16.13 43.06
C ALA A 160 -21.35 15.09 41.97
N SER A 161 -22.48 15.20 41.28
CA SER A 161 -22.86 14.32 40.16
C SER A 161 -21.94 14.49 38.95
N ASP A 162 -21.51 15.72 38.64
CA ASP A 162 -20.49 15.97 37.61
C ASP A 162 -19.15 15.29 37.94
N ILE A 163 -18.75 15.27 39.22
CA ILE A 163 -17.55 14.54 39.68
C ILE A 163 -17.74 13.04 39.51
N ILE A 164 -18.88 12.50 39.93
CA ILE A 164 -19.22 11.07 39.79
C ILE A 164 -19.22 10.66 38.32
N ALA A 165 -19.81 11.47 37.45
CA ALA A 165 -19.88 11.19 36.02
C ALA A 165 -18.48 11.12 35.39
N GLU A 166 -17.56 12.00 35.80
CA GLU A 166 -16.16 11.95 35.36
C GLU A 166 -15.42 10.72 35.93
N MET A 167 -15.65 10.36 37.19
CA MET A 167 -15.09 9.13 37.79
C MET A 167 -15.53 7.87 37.04
N ILE A 168 -16.82 7.74 36.72
CA ILE A 168 -17.35 6.63 35.93
C ILE A 168 -16.75 6.63 34.51
N SER A 169 -16.63 7.81 33.88
CA SER A 169 -16.07 7.93 32.54
C SER A 169 -14.59 7.55 32.45
N ASP A 170 -13.84 7.70 33.54
CA ASP A 170 -12.41 7.43 33.62
C ASP A 170 -12.08 6.01 34.11
N ASP A 171 -13.08 5.23 34.53
CA ASP A 171 -12.88 3.84 34.95
C ASP A 171 -12.45 2.95 33.77
N ALA A 172 -11.18 2.53 33.78
CA ALA A 172 -10.58 1.78 32.68
C ALA A 172 -11.31 0.45 32.38
N ALA A 173 -11.77 -0.25 33.42
CA ALA A 173 -12.48 -1.52 33.27
C ALA A 173 -13.85 -1.33 32.62
N MET A 174 -14.58 -0.28 33.00
CA MET A 174 -15.87 0.08 32.43
C MET A 174 -15.71 0.52 30.97
N ARG A 175 -14.72 1.36 30.67
CA ARG A 175 -14.41 1.78 29.29
C ARG A 175 -14.16 0.57 28.38
N LYS A 176 -13.37 -0.41 28.84
CA LYS A 176 -13.12 -1.65 28.10
C LYS A 176 -14.42 -2.42 27.81
N LYS A 177 -15.25 -2.65 28.83
CA LYS A 177 -16.56 -3.33 28.67
C LYS A 177 -17.48 -2.62 27.68
N ILE A 178 -17.56 -1.28 27.78
CA ILE A 178 -18.41 -0.48 26.89
C ILE A 178 -17.88 -0.52 25.46
N ARG A 179 -16.56 -0.40 25.25
CA ARG A 179 -15.93 -0.52 23.92
C ARG A 179 -16.27 -1.86 23.25
N GLU A 180 -16.11 -2.96 23.99
CA GLU A 180 -16.43 -4.31 23.51
C GLU A 180 -17.92 -4.48 23.20
N ALA A 181 -18.81 -3.95 24.06
CA ALA A 181 -20.24 -3.99 23.85
C ALA A 181 -20.66 -3.16 22.63
N THR A 182 -20.15 -1.94 22.48
CA THR A 182 -20.42 -1.05 21.33
C THR A 182 -19.89 -1.66 20.03
N PHE A 183 -18.70 -2.28 20.03
CA PHE A 183 -18.20 -2.96 18.83
C PHE A 183 -19.06 -4.18 18.42
N ARG A 184 -19.60 -4.91 19.40
CA ARG A 184 -20.40 -6.12 19.17
C ARG A 184 -21.85 -5.82 18.78
N LEU A 185 -22.47 -4.83 19.42
CA LEU A 185 -23.90 -4.53 19.33
C LEU A 185 -24.21 -3.26 18.53
N GLY A 186 -23.20 -2.45 18.23
CA GLY A 186 -23.38 -1.19 17.51
C GLY A 186 -23.50 -1.39 16.00
N ASP A 187 -24.30 -0.52 15.40
CA ASP A 187 -24.41 -0.35 13.95
C ASP A 187 -23.75 0.96 13.55
N ILE A 188 -23.04 0.95 12.43
CA ILE A 188 -22.74 2.19 11.71
C ILE A 188 -23.98 2.56 10.92
N ILE A 189 -24.39 3.81 11.08
CA ILE A 189 -25.46 4.39 10.28
C ILE A 189 -24.97 5.63 9.55
N ALA A 190 -25.43 5.76 8.31
CA ALA A 190 -25.14 6.90 7.46
C ALA A 190 -26.45 7.48 6.90
N SER A 191 -26.53 8.80 6.90
CA SER A 191 -27.66 9.55 6.36
C SER A 191 -27.18 10.69 5.46
N ALA A 192 -27.95 11.01 4.41
CA ALA A 192 -27.65 12.16 3.55
C ALA A 192 -27.69 13.49 4.32
N LYS A 193 -26.69 14.35 4.11
CA LYS A 193 -26.75 15.77 4.52
C LYS A 193 -27.54 16.62 3.52
N LYS A 194 -27.54 16.23 2.24
CA LYS A 194 -28.24 16.89 1.13
C LYS A 194 -29.02 15.85 0.33
N ALA A 195 -30.25 15.53 0.75
CA ALA A 195 -31.02 14.42 0.21
C ALA A 195 -31.43 14.58 -1.28
N GLU A 196 -31.46 15.82 -1.79
CA GLU A 196 -31.87 16.12 -3.17
C GLU A 196 -30.72 16.04 -4.20
N GLU A 197 -29.46 15.99 -3.75
CA GLU A 197 -28.29 15.97 -4.62
C GLU A 197 -27.95 14.52 -5.01
N ARG A 198 -27.97 14.21 -6.31
CA ARG A 198 -27.46 12.92 -6.81
C ARG A 198 -25.95 12.90 -6.69
N SER A 199 -25.42 11.90 -5.97
CA SER A 199 -23.98 11.76 -5.75
C SER A 199 -23.55 10.30 -5.88
N ALA A 200 -22.24 10.05 -5.86
CA ALA A 200 -21.69 8.70 -5.82
C ALA A 200 -22.07 7.91 -4.55
N TYR A 201 -22.67 8.57 -3.55
CA TYR A 201 -22.99 7.99 -2.24
C TYR A 201 -24.47 7.69 -2.02
N GLU A 202 -25.30 7.70 -3.08
CA GLU A 202 -26.75 7.41 -2.97
C GLU A 202 -27.05 6.12 -2.20
N MET A 203 -26.23 5.08 -2.37
CA MET A 203 -26.39 3.81 -1.64
C MET A 203 -26.16 3.92 -0.12
N TYR A 204 -25.61 5.05 0.35
CA TYR A 204 -25.31 5.34 1.74
C TYR A 204 -26.25 6.40 2.36
N TYR A 205 -27.29 6.85 1.64
CA TYR A 205 -28.20 7.91 2.11
C TYR A 205 -29.18 7.44 3.20
N ASP A 206 -29.50 6.15 3.20
CA ASP A 206 -30.23 5.46 4.28
C ASP A 206 -29.56 4.10 4.49
N TYR A 207 -28.45 4.12 5.22
CA TYR A 207 -27.58 2.96 5.37
C TYR A 207 -27.37 2.59 6.83
N ARG A 208 -27.46 1.29 7.11
CA ARG A 208 -27.23 0.69 8.41
C ARG A 208 -26.53 -0.64 8.25
N GLU A 209 -25.41 -0.83 8.93
CA GLU A 209 -24.71 -2.12 8.94
C GLU A 209 -23.95 -2.34 10.27
N PRO A 210 -23.91 -3.58 10.80
CA PRO A 210 -23.19 -3.87 12.04
C PRO A 210 -21.71 -3.53 11.99
N VAL A 211 -21.21 -2.83 13.02
CA VAL A 211 -19.80 -2.42 13.17
C VAL A 211 -18.83 -3.59 12.93
N LYS A 212 -19.14 -4.76 13.52
CA LYS A 212 -18.30 -5.96 13.42
C LYS A 212 -18.17 -6.54 12.00
N LYS A 213 -19.11 -6.24 11.11
CA LYS A 213 -19.19 -6.82 9.76
C LYS A 213 -18.75 -5.86 8.65
N LEU A 214 -18.49 -4.58 8.97
CA LEU A 214 -18.23 -3.58 7.96
C LEU A 214 -16.94 -3.88 7.16
N PRO A 215 -17.01 -3.96 5.82
CA PRO A 215 -15.83 -4.11 4.98
C PRO A 215 -14.97 -2.83 4.96
N PRO A 216 -13.62 -2.96 4.88
CA PRO A 216 -12.66 -1.85 4.70
C PRO A 216 -13.07 -0.77 3.68
N HIS A 217 -13.35 -1.15 2.44
CA HIS A 217 -13.69 -0.20 1.39
C HIS A 217 -14.95 0.63 1.69
N ARG A 218 -15.93 0.10 2.44
CA ARG A 218 -17.13 0.85 2.85
C ARG A 218 -16.81 1.87 3.93
N ILE A 219 -15.90 1.54 4.86
CA ILE A 219 -15.42 2.49 5.87
C ILE A 219 -14.79 3.71 5.18
N LEU A 220 -13.92 3.49 4.19
CA LEU A 220 -13.31 4.57 3.41
C LEU A 220 -14.34 5.38 2.61
N ALA A 221 -15.32 4.72 1.99
CA ALA A 221 -16.40 5.39 1.27
C ALA A 221 -17.25 6.29 2.19
N LEU A 222 -17.61 5.80 3.38
CA LEU A 222 -18.35 6.54 4.39
C LEU A 222 -17.55 7.74 4.91
N ASN A 223 -16.28 7.54 5.25
CA ASN A 223 -15.39 8.61 5.70
C ASN A 223 -15.19 9.68 4.62
N ARG A 224 -15.04 9.28 3.35
CA ARG A 224 -14.94 10.22 2.22
C ARG A 224 -16.23 11.02 2.05
N GLY A 225 -17.39 10.37 2.03
CA GLY A 225 -18.69 11.04 1.91
C GLY A 225 -18.97 11.99 3.08
N GLU A 226 -18.49 11.67 4.29
CA GLU A 226 -18.56 12.58 5.44
C GLU A 226 -17.64 13.80 5.28
N LYS A 227 -16.39 13.58 4.82
CA LYS A 227 -15.39 14.63 4.56
C LYS A 227 -15.82 15.58 3.43
N GLU A 228 -16.51 15.07 2.43
CA GLU A 228 -17.12 15.85 1.33
C GLU A 228 -18.45 16.52 1.73
N GLU A 229 -18.85 16.41 3.00
CA GLU A 229 -20.09 16.98 3.55
C GLU A 229 -21.39 16.47 2.91
N LEU A 230 -21.38 15.29 2.31
CA LEU A 230 -22.54 14.64 1.69
C LEU A 230 -23.23 13.65 2.65
N LEU A 231 -22.49 13.06 3.58
CA LEU A 231 -22.99 12.11 4.57
C LEU A 231 -22.81 12.62 6.00
N ASN A 232 -23.67 12.13 6.89
CA ASN A 232 -23.48 12.14 8.34
C ASN A 232 -23.33 10.69 8.80
N VAL A 233 -22.24 10.35 9.50
CA VAL A 233 -21.90 8.97 9.88
C VAL A 233 -21.75 8.88 11.39
N LYS A 234 -22.51 7.99 12.03
CA LYS A 234 -22.43 7.77 13.48
C LYS A 234 -22.51 6.28 13.85
N VAL A 235 -22.03 5.95 15.04
CA VAL A 235 -22.21 4.62 15.64
C VAL A 235 -23.41 4.67 16.59
N GLU A 236 -24.43 3.88 16.28
CA GLU A 236 -25.61 3.75 17.14
C GLU A 236 -25.58 2.40 17.88
N VAL A 237 -25.80 2.43 19.19
CA VAL A 237 -25.83 1.25 20.05
C VAL A 237 -27.05 1.31 20.97
N PRO A 238 -27.70 0.17 21.28
CA PRO A 238 -28.77 0.12 22.28
C PRO A 238 -28.28 0.60 23.66
N SER A 239 -28.60 1.85 24.01
CA SER A 239 -28.09 2.51 25.24
C SER A 239 -28.50 1.79 26.52
N GLU A 240 -29.69 1.18 26.54
CA GLU A 240 -30.21 0.43 27.69
C GLU A 240 -29.24 -0.68 28.14
N HIS A 241 -28.63 -1.39 27.20
CA HIS A 241 -27.67 -2.46 27.50
C HIS A 241 -26.38 -1.90 28.10
N ILE A 242 -25.94 -0.74 27.60
CA ILE A 242 -24.72 -0.10 28.10
C ILE A 242 -24.94 0.50 29.49
N LEU A 243 -26.06 1.18 29.69
CA LEU A 243 -26.46 1.73 30.99
C LEU A 243 -26.58 0.64 32.04
N ALA A 244 -27.18 -0.51 31.71
CA ALA A 244 -27.26 -1.65 32.62
C ALA A 244 -25.88 -2.14 33.09
N LEU A 245 -24.85 -2.12 32.23
CA LEU A 245 -23.48 -2.47 32.63
C LEU A 245 -22.87 -1.47 33.61
N ILE A 246 -23.12 -0.18 33.39
CA ILE A 246 -22.64 0.89 34.27
C ILE A 246 -23.38 0.82 35.61
N GLU A 247 -24.70 0.70 35.59
CA GLU A 247 -25.52 0.59 36.79
C GLU A 247 -25.13 -0.63 37.63
N GLN A 248 -24.88 -1.78 36.99
CA GLN A 248 -24.44 -2.99 37.71
C GLN A 248 -23.12 -2.78 38.46
N ALA A 249 -22.23 -1.92 37.97
CA ALA A 249 -20.94 -1.65 38.60
C ALA A 249 -21.00 -0.55 39.68
N PHE A 250 -21.81 0.48 39.46
CA PHE A 250 -21.77 1.70 40.28
C PHE A 250 -23.02 1.94 41.11
N VAL A 251 -24.19 1.43 40.73
CA VAL A 251 -25.46 1.68 41.44
C VAL A 251 -25.74 0.57 42.44
N LYS A 252 -25.88 0.96 43.72
CA LYS A 252 -26.21 0.09 44.86
C LYS A 252 -27.64 0.35 45.32
N GLN A 253 -28.02 -0.18 46.49
CA GLN A 253 -29.30 0.11 47.13
C GLN A 253 -29.18 1.25 48.14
N GLY A 254 -30.06 2.25 48.05
CA GLY A 254 -30.17 3.32 49.04
C GLY A 254 -30.73 4.62 48.47
N PRO A 255 -31.02 5.63 49.31
CA PRO A 255 -31.61 6.90 48.88
C PRO A 255 -30.76 7.73 47.91
N ALA A 256 -29.44 7.50 47.87
CA ALA A 256 -28.52 8.15 46.93
C ALA A 256 -28.43 7.44 45.56
N ALA A 257 -29.02 6.25 45.41
CA ALA A 257 -28.87 5.43 44.20
C ALA A 257 -29.38 6.12 42.93
N GLU A 258 -30.45 6.91 43.02
CA GLU A 258 -31.00 7.64 41.88
C GLU A 258 -30.07 8.75 41.39
N ILE A 259 -29.33 9.38 42.31
CA ILE A 259 -28.31 10.38 41.99
C ILE A 259 -27.17 9.72 41.21
N VAL A 260 -26.69 8.57 41.69
CA VAL A 260 -25.63 7.80 41.01
C VAL A 260 -26.11 7.29 39.65
N ARG A 261 -27.35 6.82 39.54
CA ARG A 261 -27.96 6.40 38.27
C ARG A 261 -28.03 7.54 37.26
N SER A 262 -28.48 8.72 37.70
CA SER A 262 -28.53 9.92 36.86
C SER A 262 -27.13 10.36 36.41
N ALA A 263 -26.14 10.31 37.31
CA ALA A 263 -24.75 10.59 36.99
C ALA A 263 -24.16 9.55 36.02
N ALA A 264 -24.54 8.28 36.12
CA ALA A 264 -24.14 7.22 35.20
C ALA A 264 -24.70 7.43 33.78
N ASP A 265 -25.97 7.86 33.66
CA ASP A 265 -26.57 8.20 32.37
C ASP A 265 -25.87 9.38 31.70
N ASP A 266 -25.60 10.45 32.46
CA ASP A 266 -24.84 11.60 31.97
C ASP A 266 -23.40 11.23 31.61
N ALA A 267 -22.72 10.43 32.44
CA ALA A 267 -21.38 9.91 32.14
C ALA A 267 -21.35 9.19 30.79
N TYR A 268 -22.32 8.32 30.54
CA TYR A 268 -22.41 7.59 29.30
C TYR A 268 -22.65 8.52 28.11
N LYS A 269 -23.74 9.30 28.13
CA LYS A 269 -24.17 10.10 26.98
C LYS A 269 -23.18 11.21 26.63
N ARG A 270 -22.65 11.90 27.65
CA ARG A 270 -21.82 13.11 27.45
C ARG A 270 -20.34 12.80 27.30
N LEU A 271 -19.82 11.80 28.02
CA LEU A 271 -18.38 11.58 28.14
C LEU A 271 -17.91 10.27 27.48
N ILE A 272 -18.59 9.16 27.74
CA ILE A 272 -18.14 7.83 27.28
C ILE A 272 -18.52 7.59 25.82
N ALA A 273 -19.80 7.72 25.45
CA ALA A 273 -20.28 7.37 24.11
C ALA A 273 -19.54 8.13 22.99
N PRO A 274 -19.36 9.47 23.04
CA PRO A 274 -18.63 10.19 22.00
C PRO A 274 -17.12 9.86 21.97
N SER A 275 -16.55 9.43 23.09
CA SER A 275 -15.15 8.98 23.15
C SER A 275 -15.00 7.59 22.53
N ILE A 276 -15.85 6.64 22.92
CA ILE A 276 -15.82 5.26 22.43
C ILE A 276 -16.20 5.19 20.95
N GLU A 277 -17.14 6.01 20.49
CA GLU A 277 -17.47 6.12 19.07
C GLU A 277 -16.24 6.54 18.25
N ARG A 278 -15.51 7.58 18.68
CA ARG A 278 -14.28 8.03 18.02
C ARG A 278 -13.20 6.95 18.04
N GLU A 279 -13.05 6.22 19.15
CA GLU A 279 -12.11 5.09 19.26
C GLU A 279 -12.46 3.98 18.26
N ILE A 280 -13.73 3.57 18.18
CA ILE A 280 -14.19 2.52 17.26
C ILE A 280 -14.04 2.97 15.81
N ARG A 281 -14.50 4.18 15.47
CA ARG A 281 -14.34 4.73 14.11
C ARG A 281 -12.87 4.89 13.72
N GLY A 282 -12.01 5.29 14.66
CA GLY A 282 -10.56 5.36 14.47
C GLY A 282 -9.97 3.98 14.16
N ALA A 283 -10.26 2.96 14.96
CA ALA A 283 -9.77 1.60 14.75
C ALA A 283 -10.26 0.98 13.44
N LEU A 284 -11.53 1.23 13.08
CA LEU A 284 -12.09 0.81 11.79
C LEU A 284 -11.38 1.52 10.62
N THR A 285 -11.11 2.81 10.76
CA THR A 285 -10.40 3.60 9.74
C THR A 285 -8.97 3.09 9.57
N GLU A 286 -8.22 2.89 10.65
CA GLU A 286 -6.85 2.36 10.60
C GLU A 286 -6.79 1.01 9.87
N LYS A 287 -7.68 0.08 10.25
CA LYS A 287 -7.79 -1.22 9.57
C LYS A 287 -8.17 -1.09 8.09
N ALA A 288 -9.01 -0.12 7.76
CA ALA A 288 -9.44 0.10 6.38
C ALA A 288 -8.32 0.71 5.53
N GLU A 289 -7.58 1.67 6.08
CA GLU A 289 -6.40 2.26 5.44
C GLU A 289 -5.30 1.22 5.21
N GLU A 290 -5.03 0.35 6.20
CA GLU A 290 -4.04 -0.72 6.06
C GLU A 290 -4.38 -1.69 4.93
N GLN A 291 -5.65 -2.12 4.85
CA GLN A 291 -6.10 -2.97 3.75
C GLN A 291 -5.97 -2.26 2.40
N ALA A 292 -6.37 -0.99 2.31
CA ALA A 292 -6.27 -0.22 1.08
C ALA A 292 -4.81 -0.02 0.63
N ILE A 293 -3.91 0.34 1.56
CA ILE A 293 -2.48 0.46 1.30
C ILE A 293 -1.90 -0.87 0.80
N ARG A 294 -2.29 -2.00 1.39
CA ARG A 294 -1.86 -3.33 0.95
C ARG A 294 -2.30 -3.62 -0.49
N VAL A 295 -3.54 -3.31 -0.85
CA VAL A 295 -4.05 -3.47 -2.22
C VAL A 295 -3.26 -2.57 -3.18
N PHE A 296 -2.99 -1.32 -2.80
CA PHE A 296 -2.20 -0.40 -3.62
C PHE A 296 -0.75 -0.87 -3.80
N ALA A 297 -0.14 -1.40 -2.74
CA ALA A 297 1.20 -1.97 -2.78
C ALA A 297 1.29 -3.14 -3.76
N GLU A 298 0.32 -4.04 -3.75
CA GLU A 298 0.29 -5.20 -4.65
C GLU A 298 0.02 -4.78 -6.10
N ASN A 299 -0.94 -3.88 -6.34
CA ASN A 299 -1.20 -3.32 -7.67
C ASN A 299 0.05 -2.63 -8.25
N LEU A 300 0.74 -1.83 -7.44
CA LEU A 300 1.99 -1.19 -7.86
C LEU A 300 3.07 -2.22 -8.18
N ARG A 301 3.24 -3.25 -7.33
CA ARG A 301 4.21 -4.31 -7.57
C ARG A 301 3.98 -4.99 -8.92
N GLN A 302 2.74 -5.35 -9.22
CA GLN A 302 2.36 -6.00 -10.46
C GLN A 302 2.62 -5.10 -11.66
N LEU A 303 2.31 -3.81 -11.56
CA LEU A 303 2.60 -2.83 -12.61
C LEU A 303 4.11 -2.67 -12.87
N LEU A 304 4.92 -2.61 -11.82
CA LEU A 304 6.38 -2.50 -11.92
C LEU A 304 7.04 -3.75 -12.51
N LEU A 305 6.48 -4.92 -12.25
CA LEU A 305 7.01 -6.21 -12.69
C LEU A 305 6.45 -6.68 -14.04
N GLN A 306 5.75 -5.81 -14.77
CA GLN A 306 5.31 -6.14 -16.12
C GLN A 306 6.50 -6.45 -17.05
N PRO A 307 6.35 -7.41 -17.99
CA PRO A 307 7.40 -7.78 -18.92
C PRO A 307 7.83 -6.61 -19.81
N PRO A 308 9.14 -6.33 -19.90
CA PRO A 308 9.65 -5.30 -20.80
C PRO A 308 9.61 -5.73 -22.27
N VAL A 309 9.31 -4.82 -23.19
CA VAL A 309 9.43 -5.04 -24.65
C VAL A 309 10.74 -4.41 -25.16
N ARG A 310 11.84 -5.14 -24.95
CA ARG A 310 13.21 -4.65 -25.27
C ARG A 310 13.54 -4.71 -26.77
N GLY A 311 14.46 -3.84 -27.19
CA GLY A 311 15.05 -3.91 -28.53
C GLY A 311 14.14 -3.45 -29.66
N LYS A 312 13.11 -2.66 -29.34
CA LYS A 312 12.06 -2.20 -30.26
C LYS A 312 12.02 -0.68 -30.34
N VAL A 313 11.89 -0.15 -31.55
CA VAL A 313 11.60 1.27 -31.78
C VAL A 313 10.11 1.50 -31.52
N VAL A 314 9.80 2.41 -30.59
CA VAL A 314 8.43 2.62 -30.11
C VAL A 314 7.94 4.01 -30.48
N LEU A 315 6.74 4.08 -31.05
CA LEU A 315 5.98 5.32 -31.17
C LEU A 315 4.97 5.41 -30.02
N GLY A 316 5.18 6.32 -29.08
CA GLY A 316 4.23 6.61 -28.01
C GLY A 316 3.21 7.65 -28.44
N LEU A 317 1.93 7.40 -28.16
CA LEU A 317 0.81 8.32 -28.33
C LEU A 317 0.26 8.67 -26.94
N ASP A 318 0.21 9.97 -26.64
CA ASP A 318 -0.49 10.56 -25.51
C ASP A 318 -1.80 11.19 -26.01
N PRO A 319 -2.95 10.51 -25.84
CA PRO A 319 -4.22 10.93 -26.38
C PRO A 319 -4.73 12.27 -25.81
N GLY A 320 -5.48 13.01 -26.62
CA GLY A 320 -6.13 14.23 -26.13
C GLY A 320 -7.05 14.86 -27.17
N PHE A 321 -8.11 15.52 -26.67
CA PHE A 321 -9.05 16.29 -27.49
C PHE A 321 -8.50 17.70 -27.79
N ARG A 322 -8.75 18.65 -26.87
CA ARG A 322 -8.49 20.10 -27.08
C ARG A 322 -7.01 20.42 -27.32
N THR A 323 -6.10 19.77 -26.60
CA THR A 323 -4.65 20.01 -26.67
C THR A 323 -3.94 19.11 -27.70
N GLY A 324 -4.72 18.40 -28.52
CA GLY A 324 -4.21 17.42 -29.49
C GLY A 324 -3.68 16.14 -28.83
N CYS A 325 -3.40 15.15 -29.67
CA CYS A 325 -2.70 13.93 -29.32
C CYS A 325 -1.20 14.13 -29.59
N LYS A 326 -0.37 13.92 -28.57
CA LYS A 326 1.08 14.13 -28.67
C LYS A 326 1.69 12.80 -29.01
N PHE A 327 2.75 12.82 -29.80
CA PHE A 327 3.47 11.60 -30.13
C PHE A 327 4.97 11.78 -29.94
N ALA A 328 5.62 10.69 -29.60
CA ALA A 328 7.07 10.60 -29.47
C ALA A 328 7.56 9.31 -30.12
N VAL A 329 8.70 9.36 -30.80
CA VAL A 329 9.38 8.18 -31.30
C VAL A 329 10.67 8.01 -30.52
N VAL A 330 10.84 6.85 -29.90
CA VAL A 330 12.07 6.47 -29.19
C VAL A 330 12.72 5.27 -29.87
N ASP A 331 14.03 5.25 -29.90
CA ASP A 331 14.81 4.12 -30.41
C ASP A 331 14.78 2.92 -29.46
N ASP A 332 15.43 1.83 -29.84
CA ASP A 332 15.52 0.58 -29.08
C ASP A 332 16.19 0.71 -27.70
N THR A 333 16.93 1.80 -27.46
CA THR A 333 17.54 2.17 -26.18
C THR A 333 16.70 3.15 -25.35
N GLY A 334 15.59 3.63 -25.91
CA GLY A 334 14.73 4.65 -25.33
C GLY A 334 15.20 6.09 -25.57
N LYS A 335 16.20 6.31 -26.42
CA LYS A 335 16.61 7.65 -26.82
C LYS A 335 15.55 8.27 -27.72
N LEU A 336 15.26 9.55 -27.49
CA LEU A 336 14.26 10.27 -28.26
C LEU A 336 14.76 10.58 -29.68
N PHE A 337 14.00 10.18 -30.69
CA PHE A 337 14.21 10.58 -32.08
C PHE A 337 13.37 11.80 -32.47
N HIS A 338 12.09 11.81 -32.10
CA HIS A 338 11.16 12.83 -32.56
C HIS A 338 10.01 13.01 -31.60
N VAL A 339 9.45 14.22 -31.56
CA VAL A 339 8.20 14.55 -30.88
C VAL A 339 7.36 15.43 -31.78
N GLY A 340 6.04 15.35 -31.63
CA GLY A 340 5.11 16.22 -32.32
C GLY A 340 3.71 16.18 -31.71
N VAL A 341 2.82 16.98 -32.29
CA VAL A 341 1.40 17.03 -31.92
C VAL A 341 0.57 16.85 -33.17
N ILE A 342 -0.41 15.96 -33.10
CA ILE A 342 -1.43 15.75 -34.11
C ILE A 342 -2.81 16.09 -33.52
N TYR A 343 -3.77 16.40 -34.39
CA TYR A 343 -5.12 16.81 -33.95
C TYR A 343 -6.20 15.94 -34.59
N PRO A 344 -6.20 14.61 -34.37
CA PRO A 344 -7.15 13.71 -35.00
C PRO A 344 -8.61 13.93 -34.55
N HIS A 345 -8.81 14.48 -33.35
CA HIS A 345 -10.10 14.51 -32.65
C HIS A 345 -10.71 15.91 -32.58
N PRO A 346 -11.98 16.05 -32.10
CA PRO A 346 -12.57 17.37 -31.86
C PRO A 346 -11.73 18.20 -30.87
N PRO A 347 -11.65 19.53 -31.04
CA PRO A 347 -12.42 20.35 -32.00
C PRO A 347 -11.83 20.46 -33.42
N GLN A 348 -10.57 20.06 -33.66
CA GLN A 348 -9.92 20.28 -34.95
C GLN A 348 -10.24 19.18 -35.99
N ASN A 349 -10.48 17.93 -35.58
CA ASN A 349 -10.89 16.81 -36.44
C ASN A 349 -10.01 16.58 -37.68
N LYS A 350 -8.70 16.77 -37.57
CA LYS A 350 -7.72 16.62 -38.66
C LYS A 350 -7.23 15.17 -38.80
N ARG A 351 -8.16 14.22 -38.92
CA ARG A 351 -7.89 12.76 -38.90
C ARG A 351 -6.91 12.33 -39.99
N GLU A 352 -7.13 12.69 -41.26
CA GLU A 352 -6.27 12.29 -42.37
C GLU A 352 -4.87 12.93 -42.33
N GLU A 353 -4.77 14.17 -41.86
CA GLU A 353 -3.48 14.84 -41.64
C GLU A 353 -2.68 14.12 -40.54
N ALA A 354 -3.35 13.76 -39.44
CA ALA A 354 -2.75 13.00 -38.34
C ALA A 354 -2.24 11.63 -38.81
N LYS A 355 -3.08 10.85 -39.53
CA LYS A 355 -2.67 9.57 -40.11
C LYS A 355 -1.43 9.71 -41.01
N ARG A 356 -1.39 10.72 -41.88
CA ARG A 356 -0.24 10.98 -42.75
C ARG A 356 1.04 11.25 -41.94
N MET A 357 0.98 12.13 -40.95
CA MET A 357 2.13 12.46 -40.10
C MET A 357 2.66 11.24 -39.34
N LEU A 358 1.75 10.41 -38.81
CA LEU A 358 2.13 9.18 -38.11
C LEU A 358 2.78 8.17 -39.07
N ARG A 359 2.25 7.99 -40.27
CA ARG A 359 2.86 7.13 -41.29
C ARG A 359 4.26 7.58 -41.69
N ASP A 360 4.44 8.88 -41.88
CA ASP A 360 5.75 9.45 -42.22
C ASP A 360 6.77 9.18 -41.09
N ALA A 361 6.34 9.32 -39.83
CA ALA A 361 7.19 9.01 -38.67
C ALA A 361 7.50 7.51 -38.58
N ILE A 362 6.50 6.64 -38.75
CA ILE A 362 6.65 5.17 -38.73
C ILE A 362 7.63 4.72 -39.81
N GLY A 363 7.46 5.20 -41.04
CA GLY A 363 8.33 4.86 -42.17
C GLY A 363 9.75 5.40 -42.01
N LYS A 364 9.90 6.64 -41.54
CA LYS A 364 11.21 7.29 -41.36
C LYS A 364 12.07 6.64 -40.27
N TYR A 365 11.46 6.25 -39.16
CA TYR A 365 12.19 5.72 -38.00
C TYR A 365 12.08 4.20 -37.84
N HIS A 366 11.40 3.51 -38.77
CA HIS A 366 11.19 2.06 -38.74
C HIS A 366 10.55 1.59 -37.43
N VAL A 367 9.43 2.21 -37.05
CA VAL A 367 8.72 1.91 -35.80
C VAL A 367 8.20 0.47 -35.80
N ASP A 368 8.58 -0.28 -34.77
CA ASP A 368 8.14 -1.65 -34.55
C ASP A 368 6.73 -1.71 -33.94
N VAL A 369 6.46 -0.87 -32.95
CA VAL A 369 5.24 -0.93 -32.13
C VAL A 369 4.75 0.46 -31.72
N ILE A 370 3.43 0.61 -31.62
CA ILE A 370 2.77 1.84 -31.19
C ILE A 370 2.21 1.66 -29.77
N ALA A 371 2.68 2.47 -28.82
CA ALA A 371 2.17 2.50 -27.46
C ALA A 371 1.14 3.63 -27.31
N ILE A 372 -0.08 3.33 -26.90
CA ILE A 372 -1.16 4.33 -26.73
C ILE A 372 -1.48 4.47 -25.24
N GLY A 373 -1.43 5.68 -24.70
CA GLY A 373 -1.88 5.95 -23.33
C GLY A 373 -3.36 5.63 -23.15
N ASN A 374 -3.77 5.09 -21.99
CA ASN A 374 -5.16 4.75 -21.68
C ASN A 374 -5.98 5.92 -21.12
N GLY A 375 -5.63 7.16 -21.49
CA GLY A 375 -6.25 8.38 -21.00
C GLY A 375 -7.50 8.85 -21.69
N THR A 376 -7.74 10.15 -21.53
CA THR A 376 -8.78 10.88 -22.24
C THR A 376 -8.51 10.86 -23.75
N ALA A 377 -9.53 10.51 -24.55
CA ALA A 377 -9.42 10.33 -26.01
C ALA A 377 -8.60 9.11 -26.46
N SER A 378 -8.25 8.20 -25.55
CA SER A 378 -7.46 6.99 -25.87
C SER A 378 -8.15 6.12 -26.88
N ARG A 379 -9.46 5.95 -26.73
CA ARG A 379 -10.29 5.17 -27.64
C ARG A 379 -10.32 5.75 -29.05
N GLU A 380 -10.61 7.04 -29.17
CA GLU A 380 -10.64 7.72 -30.45
C GLU A 380 -9.26 7.63 -31.13
N THR A 381 -8.18 7.70 -30.34
CA THR A 381 -6.81 7.53 -30.83
C THR A 381 -6.51 6.09 -31.28
N GLU A 382 -7.03 5.09 -30.54
CA GLU A 382 -6.98 3.67 -30.91
C GLU A 382 -7.64 3.44 -32.26
N GLU A 383 -8.84 3.98 -32.47
CA GLU A 383 -9.60 3.89 -33.73
C GLU A 383 -8.83 4.46 -34.92
N VAL A 384 -8.26 5.66 -34.76
CA VAL A 384 -7.44 6.31 -35.80
C VAL A 384 -6.19 5.49 -36.11
N THR A 385 -5.56 4.91 -35.08
CA THR A 385 -4.33 4.12 -35.21
C THR A 385 -4.61 2.80 -35.92
N ALA A 386 -5.65 2.07 -35.53
CA ALA A 386 -6.04 0.82 -36.16
C ALA A 386 -6.48 1.01 -37.62
N GLU A 387 -7.28 2.05 -37.89
CA GLU A 387 -7.66 2.43 -39.24
C GLU A 387 -6.43 2.75 -40.11
N MET A 388 -5.48 3.53 -39.59
CA MET A 388 -4.23 3.83 -40.27
C MET A 388 -3.42 2.56 -40.58
N ILE A 389 -3.29 1.63 -39.63
CA ILE A 389 -2.56 0.36 -39.83
C ILE A 389 -3.21 -0.44 -40.96
N ARG A 390 -4.53 -0.61 -40.93
CA ARG A 390 -5.30 -1.34 -41.95
C ARG A 390 -5.20 -0.71 -43.34
N GLU A 391 -5.40 0.61 -43.45
CA GLU A 391 -5.35 1.34 -44.72
C GLU A 391 -3.98 1.29 -45.38
N SER A 392 -2.92 1.20 -44.58
CA SER A 392 -1.54 1.35 -45.05
C SER A 392 -0.81 0.01 -45.23
N GLY A 393 -1.41 -1.11 -44.79
CA GLY A 393 -0.77 -2.41 -44.78
C GLY A 393 0.53 -2.45 -43.95
N LEU A 394 0.63 -1.61 -42.91
CA LEU A 394 1.80 -1.54 -42.05
C LEU A 394 1.88 -2.81 -41.20
N ALA A 395 3.10 -3.32 -40.99
CA ALA A 395 3.32 -4.46 -40.09
C ALA A 395 3.28 -4.06 -38.60
N SER A 396 3.32 -2.76 -38.30
CA SER A 396 3.31 -2.25 -36.92
C SER A 396 2.02 -2.63 -36.21
N GLU A 397 2.16 -3.08 -34.97
CA GLU A 397 1.04 -3.37 -34.08
C GLU A 397 0.95 -2.28 -33.01
N TYR A 398 -0.20 -2.17 -32.33
CA TYR A 398 -0.36 -1.24 -31.22
C TYR A 398 -0.70 -1.95 -29.91
N ILE A 399 -0.44 -1.26 -28.80
CA ILE A 399 -0.78 -1.70 -27.46
C ILE A 399 -1.21 -0.51 -26.61
N ILE A 400 -2.21 -0.75 -25.75
CA ILE A 400 -2.60 0.24 -24.76
C ILE A 400 -1.74 0.10 -23.51
N VAL A 401 -1.10 1.20 -23.11
CA VAL A 401 -0.23 1.30 -21.94
C VAL A 401 -0.89 2.21 -20.91
N SER A 402 -0.70 1.91 -19.63
CA SER A 402 -1.13 2.82 -18.57
C SER A 402 -0.43 4.17 -18.74
N GLU A 403 -1.16 5.28 -18.78
CA GLU A 403 -0.59 6.64 -18.73
C GLU A 403 -0.51 7.18 -17.30
N ALA A 404 -0.92 6.38 -16.31
CA ALA A 404 -1.02 6.85 -14.94
C ALA A 404 0.34 7.39 -14.45
N GLY A 405 0.31 8.60 -13.87
CA GLY A 405 1.50 9.35 -13.46
C GLY A 405 2.32 10.00 -14.60
N ALA A 406 1.99 9.80 -15.89
CA ALA A 406 2.75 10.41 -17.00
C ALA A 406 2.64 11.95 -17.01
N SER A 407 1.48 12.49 -16.61
CA SER A 407 1.27 13.94 -16.42
C SER A 407 2.07 14.49 -15.22
N VAL A 408 2.21 13.71 -14.15
CA VAL A 408 3.02 14.08 -12.99
C VAL A 408 4.50 14.04 -13.34
N TYR A 409 4.93 13.05 -14.12
CA TYR A 409 6.28 13.00 -14.67
C TYR A 409 6.56 14.21 -15.57
N SER A 410 5.69 14.53 -16.52
CA SER A 410 5.94 15.60 -17.49
C SER A 410 6.11 16.97 -16.83
N ALA A 411 5.37 17.21 -15.73
CA ALA A 411 5.49 18.40 -14.89
C ALA A 411 6.65 18.37 -13.88
N SER A 412 7.35 17.24 -13.74
CA SER A 412 8.40 17.07 -12.75
C SER A 412 9.69 17.82 -13.12
N LYS A 413 10.47 18.16 -12.10
CA LYS A 413 11.82 18.71 -12.28
C LYS A 413 12.73 17.75 -13.07
N LEU A 414 12.61 16.44 -12.82
CA LEU A 414 13.39 15.42 -13.51
C LEU A 414 13.13 15.44 -15.02
N ALA A 415 11.87 15.50 -15.44
CA ALA A 415 11.54 15.59 -16.86
C ALA A 415 12.02 16.92 -17.48
N GLY A 416 12.04 18.01 -16.70
CA GLY A 416 12.66 19.27 -17.12
C GLY A 416 14.17 19.17 -17.31
N GLU A 417 14.86 18.34 -16.53
CA GLU A 417 16.29 18.06 -16.68
C GLU A 417 16.58 17.11 -17.87
N GLU A 418 15.74 16.09 -18.09
CA GLU A 418 15.87 15.17 -19.24
C GLU A 418 15.53 15.84 -20.58
N PHE A 419 14.60 16.80 -20.57
CA PHE A 419 13.97 17.38 -21.76
C PHE A 419 13.81 18.91 -21.63
N PRO A 420 14.92 19.67 -21.57
CA PRO A 420 14.90 21.12 -21.31
C PRO A 420 14.28 21.93 -22.46
N ASP A 421 14.44 21.48 -23.71
CA ASP A 421 14.03 22.21 -24.92
C ASP A 421 12.57 21.93 -25.35
N PHE A 422 11.85 21.09 -24.59
CA PHE A 422 10.52 20.62 -24.96
C PHE A 422 9.43 21.25 -24.10
N ASP A 423 8.29 21.53 -24.73
CA ASP A 423 7.07 21.89 -24.00
C ASP A 423 6.66 20.74 -23.06
N LEU A 424 6.10 21.13 -21.91
CA LEU A 424 5.71 20.22 -20.84
C LEU A 424 4.78 19.10 -21.36
N SER A 425 3.89 19.43 -22.30
CA SER A 425 2.92 18.49 -22.85
C SER A 425 3.50 17.41 -23.76
N LEU A 426 4.73 17.57 -24.28
CA LEU A 426 5.35 16.58 -25.18
C LEU A 426 6.08 15.46 -24.42
N ARG A 427 6.39 15.68 -23.14
CA ARG A 427 7.19 14.76 -22.32
C ARG A 427 6.41 13.50 -21.92
N SER A 428 5.08 13.60 -21.83
CA SER A 428 4.19 12.47 -21.50
C SER A 428 4.25 11.36 -22.57
N ALA A 429 4.23 11.72 -23.85
CA ALA A 429 4.33 10.75 -24.95
C ALA A 429 5.65 9.96 -24.92
N VAL A 430 6.75 10.61 -24.51
CA VAL A 430 8.05 9.94 -24.32
C VAL A 430 7.96 8.91 -23.19
N SER A 431 7.31 9.26 -22.08
CA SER A 431 7.14 8.35 -20.95
C SER A 431 6.27 7.14 -21.32
N ILE A 432 5.19 7.34 -22.08
CA ILE A 432 4.34 6.24 -22.59
C ILE A 432 5.15 5.27 -23.46
N ALA A 433 5.98 5.80 -24.37
CA ALA A 433 6.82 4.97 -25.23
C ALA A 433 7.84 4.15 -24.43
N ARG A 434 8.57 4.80 -23.51
CA ARG A 434 9.60 4.15 -22.67
C ARG A 434 9.01 3.15 -21.67
N ARG A 435 7.79 3.38 -21.19
CA ARG A 435 7.10 2.48 -20.26
C ARG A 435 6.82 1.12 -20.89
N LEU A 436 6.54 1.06 -22.21
CA LEU A 436 6.43 -0.22 -22.92
C LEU A 436 7.79 -0.95 -22.98
N GLN A 437 8.88 -0.22 -23.19
CA GLN A 437 10.22 -0.80 -23.31
C GLN A 437 10.72 -1.37 -21.99
N ASP A 438 10.59 -0.64 -20.89
CA ASP A 438 10.84 -1.15 -19.53
C ASP A 438 9.94 -0.42 -18.50
N PRO A 439 8.83 -1.05 -18.06
CA PRO A 439 7.91 -0.44 -17.11
C PRO A 439 8.59 -0.02 -15.80
N LEU A 440 9.47 -0.86 -15.26
CA LEU A 440 10.18 -0.58 -14.01
C LEU A 440 11.06 0.66 -14.13
N ALA A 441 11.90 0.72 -15.17
CA ALA A 441 12.87 1.81 -15.34
C ALA A 441 12.22 3.18 -15.58
N GLU A 442 11.02 3.19 -16.15
CA GLU A 442 10.27 4.42 -16.40
C GLU A 442 9.36 4.81 -15.22
N LEU A 443 8.67 3.86 -14.58
CA LEU A 443 7.76 4.15 -13.46
C LEU A 443 8.50 4.63 -12.19
N VAL A 444 9.73 4.18 -11.96
CA VAL A 444 10.56 4.65 -10.82
C VAL A 444 10.90 6.15 -10.87
N LYS A 445 10.73 6.79 -12.03
CA LYS A 445 10.91 8.24 -12.19
C LYS A 445 9.74 9.05 -11.62
N ILE A 446 8.64 8.40 -11.29
CA ILE A 446 7.41 8.98 -10.78
C ILE A 446 7.35 8.74 -9.28
N GLU A 447 6.82 9.70 -8.53
CA GLU A 447 6.49 9.45 -7.13
C GLU A 447 5.50 8.29 -7.03
N PRO A 448 5.75 7.24 -6.23
CA PRO A 448 4.93 6.03 -6.25
C PRO A 448 3.43 6.27 -6.01
N LYS A 449 3.09 7.22 -5.14
CA LYS A 449 1.70 7.63 -4.86
C LYS A 449 0.99 8.30 -6.05
N ALA A 450 1.74 8.80 -7.03
CA ALA A 450 1.22 9.45 -8.22
C ALA A 450 0.97 8.47 -9.40
N VAL A 451 1.39 7.21 -9.25
CA VAL A 451 1.17 6.16 -10.28
C VAL A 451 -0.31 5.74 -10.35
N GLY A 452 -1.18 6.17 -9.43
CA GLY A 452 -2.64 6.03 -9.58
C GLY A 452 -3.14 4.59 -9.43
N VAL A 453 -2.62 3.84 -8.47
CA VAL A 453 -2.84 2.39 -8.32
C VAL A 453 -4.06 2.01 -7.48
N GLY A 454 -4.92 2.98 -7.14
CA GLY A 454 -5.93 2.81 -6.11
C GLY A 454 -7.07 3.82 -6.08
N GLN A 455 -8.31 3.34 -5.94
CA GLN A 455 -9.50 4.19 -5.85
C GLN A 455 -9.50 5.12 -4.63
N TYR A 456 -8.98 4.65 -3.49
CA TYR A 456 -8.98 5.37 -2.21
C TYR A 456 -7.60 5.90 -1.79
N GLN A 457 -6.69 6.08 -2.75
CA GLN A 457 -5.30 6.51 -2.47
C GLN A 457 -5.22 7.89 -1.78
N HIS A 458 -6.25 8.73 -1.91
CA HIS A 458 -6.32 10.05 -1.28
C HIS A 458 -7.06 10.05 0.07
N ASP A 459 -7.60 8.89 0.48
CA ASP A 459 -8.35 8.72 1.74
C ASP A 459 -7.57 7.95 2.81
N VAL A 460 -6.33 7.57 2.50
CA VAL A 460 -5.41 6.92 3.44
C VAL A 460 -4.37 7.91 3.95
N GLN A 461 -3.74 7.60 5.08
CA GLN A 461 -2.67 8.44 5.63
C GLN A 461 -1.49 8.57 4.63
N PRO A 462 -1.14 9.80 4.17
CA PRO A 462 -0.16 9.98 3.10
C PRO A 462 1.24 9.43 3.42
N LYS A 463 1.69 9.57 4.67
CA LYS A 463 3.01 9.10 5.10
C LYS A 463 3.12 7.57 5.05
N ARG A 464 2.12 6.85 5.59
CA ARG A 464 2.09 5.38 5.57
C ARG A 464 2.01 4.84 4.14
N LEU A 465 1.21 5.49 3.29
CA LEU A 465 1.15 5.14 1.87
C LEU A 465 2.51 5.32 1.20
N GLU A 466 3.17 6.45 1.40
CA GLU A 466 4.48 6.74 0.80
C GLU A 466 5.55 5.72 1.23
N GLU A 467 5.64 5.40 2.52
CA GLU A 467 6.58 4.40 3.05
C GLU A 467 6.31 3.00 2.46
N SER A 468 5.04 2.59 2.41
CA SER A 468 4.66 1.29 1.84
C SER A 468 4.98 1.19 0.35
N LEU A 469 4.61 2.20 -0.45
CA LEU A 469 4.84 2.18 -1.89
C LEU A 469 6.34 2.31 -2.22
N HIS A 470 7.10 3.09 -1.44
CA HIS A 470 8.56 3.14 -1.56
C HIS A 470 9.18 1.76 -1.35
N GLY A 471 8.72 1.05 -0.31
CA GLY A 471 9.15 -0.32 -0.03
C GLY A 471 8.85 -1.31 -1.16
N VAL A 472 7.72 -1.17 -1.84
CA VAL A 472 7.36 -1.97 -3.03
C VAL A 472 8.31 -1.70 -4.19
N VAL A 473 8.63 -0.43 -4.45
CA VAL A 473 9.57 -0.06 -5.52
C VAL A 473 10.95 -0.62 -5.24
N GLU A 474 11.44 -0.46 -4.00
CA GLU A 474 12.71 -1.06 -3.56
C GLU A 474 12.70 -2.58 -3.80
N SER A 475 11.64 -3.28 -3.36
CA SER A 475 11.51 -4.72 -3.57
C SER A 475 11.56 -5.11 -5.05
N ALA A 476 10.79 -4.42 -5.90
CA ALA A 476 10.74 -4.71 -7.33
C ALA A 476 12.11 -4.48 -8.02
N VAL A 477 12.78 -3.36 -7.70
CA VAL A 477 14.11 -3.04 -8.24
C VAL A 477 15.15 -4.07 -7.83
N ASN A 478 15.15 -4.50 -6.57
CA ASN A 478 16.13 -5.46 -6.07
C ASN A 478 15.82 -6.91 -6.52
N ALA A 479 14.55 -7.25 -6.74
CA ALA A 479 14.16 -8.53 -7.34
C ALA A 479 14.68 -8.66 -8.78
N VAL A 480 14.50 -7.61 -9.60
CA VAL A 480 14.97 -7.57 -10.99
C VAL A 480 16.48 -7.40 -11.08
N GLY A 481 17.07 -6.57 -10.22
CA GLY A 481 18.45 -6.13 -10.32
C GLY A 481 18.65 -5.03 -11.35
N VAL A 482 19.78 -4.35 -11.31
CA VAL A 482 20.02 -3.11 -12.06
C VAL A 482 21.35 -3.18 -12.81
N ASP A 483 21.35 -2.94 -14.13
CA ASP A 483 22.59 -2.78 -14.88
C ASP A 483 23.28 -1.45 -14.55
N LEU A 484 24.47 -1.53 -13.97
CA LEU A 484 25.22 -0.38 -13.48
C LEU A 484 25.56 0.64 -14.58
N ASN A 485 25.76 0.16 -15.80
CA ASN A 485 26.27 0.99 -16.90
C ASN A 485 25.16 1.71 -17.67
N THR A 486 23.90 1.27 -17.54
CA THR A 486 22.76 1.82 -18.28
C THR A 486 21.72 2.47 -17.37
N ALA A 487 21.64 2.06 -16.10
CA ALA A 487 20.62 2.55 -15.19
C ALA A 487 20.67 4.06 -14.95
N SER A 488 19.50 4.67 -14.78
CA SER A 488 19.35 6.08 -14.41
C SER A 488 19.60 6.28 -12.90
N PRO A 489 19.91 7.51 -12.46
CA PRO A 489 19.95 7.83 -11.03
C PRO A 489 18.63 7.49 -10.31
N SER A 490 17.49 7.67 -11.00
CA SER A 490 16.15 7.40 -10.46
C SER A 490 15.89 5.92 -10.21
N LEU A 491 16.52 5.02 -10.97
CA LEU A 491 16.45 3.57 -10.73
C LEU A 491 17.46 3.15 -9.64
N LEU A 492 18.70 3.66 -9.72
CA LEU A 492 19.78 3.30 -8.79
C LEU A 492 19.46 3.66 -7.32
N GLN A 493 18.71 4.74 -7.07
CA GLN A 493 18.37 5.14 -5.70
C GLN A 493 17.51 4.11 -4.93
N TYR A 494 16.86 3.17 -5.64
CA TYR A 494 16.05 2.10 -5.05
C TYR A 494 16.80 0.79 -4.89
N VAL A 495 18.08 0.72 -5.30
CA VAL A 495 18.93 -0.43 -5.00
C VAL A 495 19.25 -0.43 -3.51
N ALA A 496 19.15 -1.61 -2.89
CA ALA A 496 19.39 -1.80 -1.47
C ALA A 496 20.68 -1.11 -1.00
N GLY A 497 20.55 -0.23 -0.01
CA GLY A 497 21.66 0.52 0.58
C GLY A 497 22.10 1.78 -0.18
N LEU A 498 21.63 1.99 -1.41
CA LEU A 498 21.89 3.23 -2.15
C LEU A 498 20.95 4.36 -1.71
N LYS A 499 21.42 5.59 -1.86
CA LYS A 499 20.67 6.83 -1.60
C LYS A 499 20.72 7.72 -2.84
N PRO A 500 19.80 8.69 -3.00
CA PRO A 500 19.75 9.55 -4.20
C PRO A 500 21.08 10.23 -4.54
N THR A 501 21.84 10.66 -3.52
CA THR A 501 23.17 11.26 -3.72
C THR A 501 24.19 10.27 -4.28
N ILE A 502 24.20 9.03 -3.78
CA ILE A 502 25.14 7.99 -4.24
C ILE A 502 24.77 7.55 -5.66
N ALA A 503 23.48 7.41 -5.96
CA ALA A 503 23.00 7.12 -7.31
C ALA A 503 23.50 8.13 -8.36
N LYS A 504 23.44 9.43 -8.05
CA LYS A 504 24.02 10.49 -8.91
C LYS A 504 25.54 10.36 -9.04
N ASN A 505 26.24 10.07 -7.94
CA ASN A 505 27.69 9.91 -7.96
C ASN A 505 28.14 8.69 -8.79
N ILE A 506 27.37 7.60 -8.79
CA ILE A 506 27.64 6.42 -9.64
C ILE A 506 27.58 6.80 -11.12
N VAL A 507 26.53 7.54 -11.53
CA VAL A 507 26.38 7.99 -12.91
C VAL A 507 27.48 8.97 -13.30
N ALA A 508 27.76 9.96 -12.46
CA ALA A 508 28.87 10.88 -12.68
C ALA A 508 30.23 10.17 -12.73
N TYR A 509 30.42 9.10 -11.96
CA TYR A 509 31.64 8.31 -12.01
C TYR A 509 31.82 7.62 -13.37
N ARG A 510 30.77 6.94 -13.89
CA ARG A 510 30.86 6.28 -15.21
C ARG A 510 31.00 7.25 -16.37
N GLU A 511 30.44 8.45 -16.26
CA GLU A 511 30.60 9.50 -17.28
C GLU A 511 32.05 10.00 -17.33
N ASN A 512 32.71 10.14 -16.18
CA ASN A 512 34.08 10.65 -16.11
C ASN A 512 35.16 9.57 -16.30
N HIS A 513 34.88 8.31 -15.95
CA HIS A 513 35.87 7.22 -15.93
C HIS A 513 35.56 6.08 -16.93
N GLY A 514 34.44 6.16 -17.64
CA GLY A 514 33.96 5.11 -18.54
C GLY A 514 33.16 4.01 -17.83
N LYS A 515 32.78 2.98 -18.61
CA LYS A 515 31.96 1.85 -18.12
C LYS A 515 32.65 1.12 -16.96
N PHE A 516 31.85 0.72 -15.97
CA PHE A 516 32.26 -0.23 -14.95
C PHE A 516 32.46 -1.63 -15.56
N GLN A 517 33.50 -2.31 -15.10
CA GLN A 517 33.93 -3.64 -15.52
C GLN A 517 33.87 -4.67 -14.38
N LYS A 518 33.91 -4.19 -13.13
CA LYS A 518 33.83 -5.00 -11.90
C LYS A 518 33.00 -4.26 -10.85
N ARG A 519 32.22 -4.98 -10.04
CA ARG A 519 31.45 -4.36 -8.94
C ARG A 519 32.36 -3.66 -7.95
N ASP A 520 33.55 -4.19 -7.67
CA ASP A 520 34.50 -3.63 -6.71
C ASP A 520 34.89 -2.17 -7.02
N GLN A 521 34.79 -1.73 -8.28
CA GLN A 521 35.01 -0.33 -8.66
C GLN A 521 34.02 0.64 -8.01
N LEU A 522 32.85 0.16 -7.54
CA LEU A 522 31.90 0.95 -6.76
C LEU A 522 32.52 1.55 -5.50
N LYS A 523 33.51 0.89 -4.89
CA LYS A 523 34.23 1.41 -3.71
C LYS A 523 35.01 2.70 -4.00
N LYS A 524 35.25 3.01 -5.28
CA LYS A 524 35.89 4.25 -5.73
C LYS A 524 34.89 5.40 -5.93
N VAL A 525 33.59 5.13 -5.83
CA VAL A 525 32.54 6.15 -5.99
C VAL A 525 32.47 7.01 -4.72
N PRO A 526 32.47 8.35 -4.84
CA PRO A 526 32.38 9.22 -3.67
C PRO A 526 31.17 8.93 -2.78
N ARG A 527 31.40 8.86 -1.46
CA ARG A 527 30.39 8.59 -0.41
C ARG A 527 29.78 7.19 -0.43
N LEU A 528 30.32 6.26 -1.22
CA LEU A 528 29.95 4.84 -1.17
C LEU A 528 30.91 4.11 -0.22
N GLY A 529 30.48 3.88 1.01
CA GLY A 529 31.27 3.17 2.02
C GLY A 529 31.18 1.64 1.89
N GLU A 530 32.02 0.92 2.65
CA GLU A 530 32.06 -0.55 2.61
C GLU A 530 30.71 -1.19 2.96
N GLN A 531 30.02 -0.69 3.99
CA GLN A 531 28.70 -1.20 4.36
C GLN A 531 27.69 -1.00 3.21
N THR A 532 27.68 0.16 2.56
CA THR A 532 26.82 0.41 1.40
C THR A 532 27.15 -0.53 0.24
N PHE A 533 28.44 -0.78 -0.01
CA PHE A 533 28.87 -1.73 -1.04
C PHE A 533 28.33 -3.14 -0.77
N VAL A 534 28.44 -3.63 0.47
CA VAL A 534 27.89 -4.94 0.86
C VAL A 534 26.37 -4.98 0.62
N GLN A 535 25.63 -3.94 0.98
CA GLN A 535 24.18 -3.94 0.77
C GLN A 535 23.79 -3.96 -0.71
N CYS A 536 24.52 -3.26 -1.58
CA CYS A 536 24.08 -3.04 -2.97
C CYS A 536 24.68 -4.03 -3.98
N ALA A 537 25.87 -4.59 -3.73
CA ALA A 537 26.67 -5.25 -4.76
C ALA A 537 25.95 -6.42 -5.43
N GLY A 538 25.23 -7.25 -4.67
CA GLY A 538 24.51 -8.40 -5.22
C GLY A 538 23.29 -8.03 -6.09
N PHE A 539 22.81 -6.79 -6.01
CA PHE A 539 21.65 -6.30 -6.80
C PHE A 539 22.07 -5.55 -8.06
N ILE A 540 23.35 -5.19 -8.17
CA ILE A 540 23.93 -4.49 -9.31
C ILE A 540 24.48 -5.50 -10.30
N ARG A 541 24.24 -5.33 -11.59
CA ARG A 541 24.74 -6.22 -12.66
C ARG A 541 25.65 -5.46 -13.61
N ILE A 542 26.61 -6.18 -14.17
CA ILE A 542 27.49 -5.69 -15.24
C ILE A 542 27.54 -6.77 -16.32
N PRO A 543 26.62 -6.73 -17.32
CA PRO A 543 26.52 -7.78 -18.35
C PRO A 543 27.85 -8.05 -19.08
N GLU A 544 28.55 -6.98 -19.45
CA GLU A 544 29.85 -6.99 -20.13
C GLU A 544 31.06 -7.08 -19.16
N GLY A 545 30.85 -7.39 -17.88
CA GLY A 545 31.91 -7.36 -16.86
C GLY A 545 33.04 -8.37 -17.14
N VAL A 546 34.22 -8.15 -16.55
CA VAL A 546 35.37 -9.04 -16.78
C VAL A 546 35.12 -10.44 -16.19
N ASN A 547 34.47 -10.51 -15.04
CA ASN A 547 34.03 -11.77 -14.43
C ASN A 547 32.57 -12.04 -14.83
N PRO A 548 32.24 -13.20 -15.44
CA PRO A 548 30.85 -13.56 -15.79
C PRO A 548 29.88 -13.56 -14.60
N LEU A 549 30.36 -13.75 -13.37
CA LEU A 549 29.54 -13.65 -12.15
C LEU A 549 28.99 -12.23 -11.91
N GLU A 550 29.58 -11.19 -12.50
CA GLU A 550 29.10 -9.81 -12.38
C GLU A 550 27.72 -9.62 -13.03
N ASN A 551 27.30 -10.53 -13.92
CA ASN A 551 25.96 -10.57 -14.49
C ASN A 551 25.00 -11.50 -13.72
N THR A 552 25.39 -12.03 -12.57
CA THR A 552 24.56 -12.94 -11.75
C THR A 552 24.16 -12.27 -10.44
N PRO A 553 23.10 -12.71 -9.76
CA PRO A 553 22.81 -12.22 -8.42
C PRO A 553 23.74 -12.79 -7.32
N VAL A 554 24.78 -13.54 -7.67
CA VAL A 554 25.76 -14.02 -6.68
C VAL A 554 26.45 -12.81 -6.07
N HIS A 555 26.41 -12.70 -4.74
CA HIS A 555 27.08 -11.62 -4.03
C HIS A 555 28.62 -11.80 -4.12
N PRO A 556 29.42 -10.72 -4.20
CA PRO A 556 30.88 -10.82 -4.22
C PRO A 556 31.51 -11.63 -3.08
N GLU A 557 30.86 -11.67 -1.91
CA GLU A 557 31.30 -12.49 -0.76
C GLU A 557 31.26 -14.01 -1.04
N SER A 558 30.53 -14.44 -2.07
CA SER A 558 30.32 -15.83 -2.44
C SER A 558 30.93 -16.20 -3.80
N TYR A 559 31.80 -15.35 -4.36
CA TYR A 559 32.45 -15.62 -5.66
C TYR A 559 33.31 -16.88 -5.63
N ASP A 560 34.10 -17.07 -4.58
CA ASP A 560 34.95 -18.26 -4.44
C ASP A 560 34.10 -19.54 -4.36
N LEU A 561 33.00 -19.50 -3.61
CA LEU A 561 32.05 -20.60 -3.52
C LEU A 561 31.40 -20.93 -4.88
N ALA A 562 30.94 -19.90 -5.61
CA ALA A 562 30.34 -20.09 -6.93
C ALA A 562 31.34 -20.67 -7.94
N GLN A 563 32.59 -20.23 -7.89
CA GLN A 563 33.65 -20.76 -8.73
C GLN A 563 33.96 -22.24 -8.40
N ASN A 564 34.01 -22.60 -7.11
CA ASN A 564 34.22 -23.99 -6.69
C ASN A 564 33.08 -24.92 -7.13
N ILE A 565 31.84 -24.48 -7.01
CA ILE A 565 30.65 -25.21 -7.49
C ILE A 565 30.72 -25.42 -9.01
N LEU A 566 31.09 -24.38 -9.75
CA LEU A 566 31.24 -24.46 -11.20
C LEU A 566 32.34 -25.45 -11.62
N HIS A 567 33.47 -25.46 -10.91
CA HIS A 567 34.55 -26.42 -11.12
C HIS A 567 34.13 -27.86 -10.79
N LYS A 568 33.32 -28.09 -9.74
CA LYS A 568 32.76 -29.42 -9.44
C LYS A 568 31.88 -29.93 -10.59
N ALA A 569 31.16 -29.04 -11.27
CA ALA A 569 30.39 -29.38 -12.48
C ALA A 569 31.27 -29.59 -13.73
N GLY A 570 32.59 -29.39 -13.66
CA GLY A 570 33.52 -29.57 -14.77
C GLY A 570 33.68 -28.35 -15.68
N PHE A 571 33.29 -27.16 -15.21
CA PHE A 571 33.33 -25.92 -15.99
C PHE A 571 34.23 -24.86 -15.37
N ALA A 572 34.72 -23.93 -16.19
CA ALA A 572 35.41 -22.71 -15.79
C ALA A 572 34.47 -21.49 -15.94
N LEU A 573 34.84 -20.36 -15.34
CA LEU A 573 34.02 -19.14 -15.37
C LEU A 573 33.67 -18.67 -16.79
N THR A 574 34.60 -18.79 -17.74
CA THR A 574 34.39 -18.41 -19.15
C THR A 574 33.26 -19.21 -19.83
N ASP A 575 33.03 -20.44 -19.39
CA ASP A 575 31.99 -21.32 -19.92
C ASP A 575 30.58 -20.80 -19.67
N LEU A 576 30.38 -19.94 -18.67
CA LEU A 576 29.10 -19.26 -18.44
C LEU A 576 28.68 -18.39 -19.64
N ARG A 577 29.65 -17.94 -20.46
CA ARG A 577 29.40 -17.18 -21.70
C ARG A 577 29.54 -18.05 -22.94
N GLU A 578 30.55 -18.90 -22.99
CA GLU A 578 30.89 -19.68 -24.18
C GLU A 578 30.00 -20.91 -24.35
N ARG A 579 29.59 -21.55 -23.23
CA ARG A 579 28.85 -22.83 -23.20
C ARG A 579 27.68 -22.82 -22.21
N PRO A 580 26.79 -21.81 -22.24
CA PRO A 580 25.76 -21.61 -21.19
C PRO A 580 24.78 -22.78 -21.06
N ASN A 581 24.46 -23.46 -22.17
CA ASN A 581 23.56 -24.61 -22.15
C ASN A 581 24.17 -25.84 -21.47
N GLU A 582 25.46 -26.12 -21.70
CA GLU A 582 26.18 -27.23 -21.06
C GLU A 582 26.32 -26.97 -19.56
N VAL A 583 26.71 -25.74 -19.18
CA VAL A 583 26.80 -25.32 -17.78
C VAL A 583 25.45 -25.51 -17.10
N ARG A 584 24.35 -25.04 -17.70
CA ARG A 584 23.00 -25.20 -17.15
C ARG A 584 22.66 -26.67 -16.88
N LEU A 585 22.94 -27.56 -17.84
CA LEU A 585 22.66 -28.99 -17.69
C LEU A 585 23.53 -29.64 -16.61
N GLY A 586 24.82 -29.32 -16.57
CA GLY A 586 25.75 -29.87 -15.57
C GLY A 586 25.45 -29.39 -14.15
N ILE A 587 25.17 -28.09 -13.98
CA ILE A 587 24.76 -27.53 -12.69
C ILE A 587 23.44 -28.13 -12.19
N ALA A 588 22.50 -28.43 -13.10
CA ALA A 588 21.22 -29.05 -12.74
C ALA A 588 21.35 -30.49 -12.20
N GLN A 589 22.49 -31.15 -12.39
CA GLN A 589 22.75 -32.49 -11.82
C GLN A 589 23.32 -32.45 -10.40
N LEU A 590 23.73 -31.28 -9.90
CA LEU A 590 24.33 -31.16 -8.58
C LEU A 590 23.27 -31.13 -7.48
N ASP A 591 23.52 -31.89 -6.41
CA ASP A 591 22.72 -31.85 -5.19
C ASP A 591 23.14 -30.65 -4.31
N PRO A 592 22.22 -29.73 -3.96
CA PRO A 592 22.55 -28.56 -3.15
C PRO A 592 23.06 -28.91 -1.76
N GLU A 593 22.51 -29.94 -1.12
CA GLU A 593 22.85 -30.38 0.23
C GLU A 593 24.24 -31.06 0.28
N GLU A 594 24.63 -31.80 -0.76
CA GLU A 594 26.00 -32.30 -0.94
C GLU A 594 27.00 -31.15 -1.12
N CYS A 595 26.72 -30.23 -2.05
CA CYS A 595 27.58 -29.07 -2.30
C CYS A 595 27.76 -28.21 -1.04
N ALA A 596 26.69 -27.99 -0.27
CA ALA A 596 26.74 -27.26 0.99
C ALA A 596 27.65 -27.92 2.02
N ARG A 597 27.61 -29.26 2.15
CA ARG A 597 28.50 -30.01 3.04
C ARG A 597 29.95 -29.96 2.57
N GLU A 598 30.19 -30.18 1.28
CA GLU A 598 31.53 -30.22 0.70
C GLU A 598 32.25 -28.87 0.85
N PHE A 599 31.56 -27.77 0.55
CA PHE A 599 32.15 -26.43 0.57
C PHE A 599 31.92 -25.69 1.90
N SER A 600 31.39 -26.35 2.93
CA SER A 600 31.09 -25.75 4.25
C SER A 600 30.27 -24.46 4.13
N ALA A 601 29.22 -24.50 3.30
CA ALA A 601 28.35 -23.37 3.00
C ALA A 601 26.91 -23.62 3.45
N GLY A 602 26.11 -22.56 3.55
CA GLY A 602 24.67 -22.66 3.81
C GLY A 602 23.92 -23.27 2.62
N VAL A 603 22.99 -24.19 2.91
CA VAL A 603 22.14 -24.81 1.87
C VAL A 603 21.35 -23.76 1.07
N PRO A 604 20.70 -22.74 1.69
CA PRO A 604 20.00 -21.69 0.93
C PRO A 604 20.92 -20.92 -0.03
N THR A 605 22.10 -20.50 0.42
CA THR A 605 23.09 -19.81 -0.41
C THR A 605 23.53 -20.69 -1.58
N VAL A 606 23.79 -21.98 -1.35
CA VAL A 606 24.16 -22.91 -2.43
C VAL A 606 23.03 -23.06 -3.45
N LYS A 607 21.77 -23.20 -3.00
CA LYS A 607 20.60 -23.25 -3.89
C LYS A 607 20.49 -22.00 -4.77
N ASP A 608 20.66 -20.82 -4.19
CA ASP A 608 20.63 -19.56 -4.93
C ASP A 608 21.77 -19.45 -5.94
N ILE A 609 22.98 -19.87 -5.57
CA ILE A 609 24.14 -19.89 -6.48
C ILE A 609 23.90 -20.86 -7.65
N LEU A 610 23.43 -22.08 -7.39
CA LEU A 610 23.12 -23.05 -8.44
C LEU A 610 22.07 -22.48 -9.41
N ALA A 611 21.01 -21.84 -8.90
CA ALA A 611 20.00 -21.20 -9.74
C ALA A 611 20.58 -20.03 -10.55
N ALA A 612 21.46 -19.22 -9.95
CA ALA A 612 22.13 -18.10 -10.60
C ALA A 612 23.07 -18.52 -11.73
N LEU A 613 23.82 -19.61 -11.53
CA LEU A 613 24.74 -20.17 -12.55
C LEU A 613 23.98 -20.80 -13.73
N GLN A 614 22.78 -21.34 -13.51
CA GLN A 614 21.94 -21.90 -14.57
C GLN A 614 21.35 -20.86 -15.52
N ARG A 615 21.04 -19.66 -15.02
CA ARG A 615 20.47 -18.55 -15.81
C ARG A 615 21.14 -17.21 -15.43
N PRO A 616 22.41 -16.97 -15.84
CA PRO A 616 23.07 -15.68 -15.62
C PRO A 616 22.25 -14.54 -16.24
N GLY A 617 22.13 -13.41 -15.54
CA GLY A 617 21.41 -12.24 -16.02
C GLY A 617 19.88 -12.37 -16.06
N ARG A 618 19.30 -13.45 -15.50
CA ARG A 618 17.84 -13.67 -15.51
C ARG A 618 17.09 -12.45 -14.99
N ASP A 619 16.15 -11.97 -15.81
CA ASP A 619 15.12 -11.02 -15.39
C ASP A 619 13.88 -11.83 -14.99
N PRO A 620 13.39 -11.75 -13.74
CA PRO A 620 12.24 -12.54 -13.30
C PRO A 620 10.95 -12.21 -14.07
N ARG A 621 10.90 -11.05 -14.75
CA ARG A 621 9.74 -10.60 -15.52
C ARG A 621 9.62 -11.31 -16.88
N GLU A 622 10.71 -11.91 -17.38
CA GLU A 622 10.69 -12.62 -18.67
C GLU A 622 9.93 -13.95 -18.62
N ASP A 623 9.68 -14.49 -17.42
CA ASP A 623 8.91 -15.73 -17.24
C ASP A 623 7.38 -15.46 -17.24
N LEU A 624 6.94 -14.20 -17.29
CA LEU A 624 5.53 -13.79 -17.30
C LEU A 624 4.97 -13.70 -18.74
N PRO A 625 3.64 -13.82 -18.93
CA PRO A 625 3.01 -13.70 -20.24
C PRO A 625 3.30 -12.36 -20.91
N ARG A 626 3.71 -12.38 -22.18
CA ARG A 626 3.99 -11.14 -22.91
C ARG A 626 2.70 -10.35 -23.16
N PRO A 627 2.77 -9.01 -23.16
CA PRO A 627 1.63 -8.18 -23.53
C PRO A 627 1.12 -8.50 -24.93
N LYS A 628 -0.19 -8.55 -25.12
CA LYS A 628 -0.82 -8.81 -26.42
C LYS A 628 -0.88 -7.53 -27.24
N LEU A 629 -0.29 -7.57 -28.42
CA LEU A 629 -0.37 -6.51 -29.42
C LEU A 629 -1.67 -6.67 -30.25
N ARG A 630 -2.22 -5.56 -30.73
CA ARG A 630 -3.50 -5.50 -31.45
C ARG A 630 -3.33 -4.82 -32.80
N GLN A 631 -4.27 -5.11 -33.70
CA GLN A 631 -4.43 -4.46 -35.01
C GLN A 631 -5.86 -3.91 -35.25
N ASP A 632 -6.86 -4.38 -34.48
CA ASP A 632 -8.28 -4.04 -34.63
C ASP A 632 -8.92 -3.54 -33.32
N VAL A 633 -10.13 -3.00 -33.42
CA VAL A 633 -10.82 -2.21 -32.39
C VAL A 633 -12.25 -2.74 -32.19
N THR A 634 -12.74 -2.83 -30.94
CA THR A 634 -14.06 -3.41 -30.59
C THR A 634 -15.01 -2.34 -30.01
N HIS A 635 -16.18 -2.03 -30.58
CA HIS A 635 -17.04 -0.94 -30.08
C HIS A 635 -18.03 -1.38 -28.98
N LEU A 636 -18.48 -0.43 -28.15
CA LEU A 636 -19.47 -0.71 -27.09
C LEU A 636 -20.82 -1.16 -27.67
N GLU A 637 -21.18 -0.63 -28.84
CA GLU A 637 -22.40 -0.99 -29.58
C GLU A 637 -22.35 -2.44 -30.10
N ASP A 638 -21.13 -2.99 -30.24
CA ASP A 638 -20.91 -4.39 -30.62
C ASP A 638 -21.10 -5.33 -29.41
N LEU A 639 -21.12 -4.78 -28.18
CA LEU A 639 -21.27 -5.58 -26.97
C LEU A 639 -22.71 -6.04 -26.79
N GLN A 640 -22.86 -7.36 -26.75
CA GLN A 640 -24.12 -8.01 -26.40
C GLN A 640 -23.98 -8.75 -25.08
N THR A 641 -25.05 -8.78 -24.30
CA THR A 641 -25.08 -9.62 -23.08
C THR A 641 -24.88 -11.08 -23.49
N GLY A 642 -23.95 -11.77 -22.81
CA GLY A 642 -23.52 -13.12 -23.14
C GLY A 642 -22.28 -13.21 -24.04
N MET A 643 -21.86 -12.10 -24.67
CA MET A 643 -20.63 -12.06 -25.47
C MET A 643 -19.39 -12.38 -24.61
N ILE A 644 -18.49 -13.20 -25.14
CA ILE A 644 -17.21 -13.53 -24.51
C ILE A 644 -16.11 -12.75 -25.22
N LEU A 645 -15.29 -12.06 -24.44
CA LEU A 645 -14.21 -11.21 -24.90
C LEU A 645 -12.93 -11.52 -24.14
N GLU A 646 -11.80 -11.20 -24.74
CA GLU A 646 -10.53 -11.12 -24.01
C GLU A 646 -10.31 -9.67 -23.57
N GLY A 647 -9.95 -9.49 -22.31
CA GLY A 647 -9.62 -8.19 -21.75
C GLY A 647 -8.40 -8.26 -20.85
N THR A 648 -7.83 -7.08 -20.56
CA THR A 648 -6.64 -6.96 -19.71
C THR A 648 -7.05 -6.42 -18.34
N VAL A 649 -6.61 -7.07 -17.25
CA VAL A 649 -6.83 -6.58 -15.89
C VAL A 649 -6.12 -5.24 -15.70
N ARG A 650 -6.87 -4.16 -15.49
CA ARG A 650 -6.34 -2.80 -15.27
C ARG A 650 -6.06 -2.52 -13.81
N ASN A 651 -6.97 -2.94 -12.94
CA ASN A 651 -6.89 -2.64 -11.52
C ASN A 651 -7.65 -3.69 -10.72
N ILE A 652 -7.16 -3.99 -9.52
CA ILE A 652 -7.79 -4.93 -8.59
C ILE A 652 -8.19 -4.18 -7.31
N VAL A 653 -9.40 -4.45 -6.82
CA VAL A 653 -9.98 -3.88 -5.60
C VAL A 653 -10.56 -5.00 -4.73
N ASP A 654 -10.85 -4.72 -3.45
CA ASP A 654 -11.34 -5.74 -2.51
C ASP A 654 -12.58 -6.51 -3.00
N PHE A 655 -13.45 -5.83 -3.77
CA PHE A 655 -14.74 -6.38 -4.22
C PHE A 655 -14.74 -6.86 -5.67
N GLY A 656 -13.61 -6.79 -6.39
CA GLY A 656 -13.58 -7.18 -7.81
C GLY A 656 -12.32 -6.75 -8.56
N ALA A 657 -12.38 -6.85 -9.88
CA ALA A 657 -11.34 -6.40 -10.79
C ALA A 657 -11.93 -5.60 -11.96
N PHE A 658 -11.24 -4.55 -12.37
CA PHE A 658 -11.56 -3.74 -13.54
C PHE A 658 -10.78 -4.27 -14.73
N ILE A 659 -11.51 -4.66 -15.78
CA ILE A 659 -10.97 -5.31 -16.99
C ILE A 659 -11.22 -4.39 -18.18
N ASP A 660 -10.16 -4.04 -18.88
CA ASP A 660 -10.25 -3.36 -20.17
C ASP A 660 -10.53 -4.38 -21.27
N ILE A 661 -11.77 -4.36 -21.76
CA ILE A 661 -12.27 -5.20 -22.86
C ILE A 661 -12.20 -4.48 -24.21
N GLY A 662 -11.46 -3.37 -24.29
CA GLY A 662 -11.39 -2.54 -25.48
C GLY A 662 -12.64 -1.69 -25.70
N VAL A 663 -13.31 -1.24 -24.64
CA VAL A 663 -14.38 -0.22 -24.73
C VAL A 663 -14.05 0.98 -23.84
N LYS A 664 -14.77 2.10 -24.01
CA LYS A 664 -14.46 3.39 -23.36
C LYS A 664 -14.32 3.32 -21.83
N HIS A 665 -15.02 2.39 -21.17
CA HIS A 665 -14.96 2.20 -19.73
C HIS A 665 -14.63 0.76 -19.37
N ASP A 666 -13.79 0.58 -18.36
CA ASP A 666 -13.45 -0.75 -17.85
C ASP A 666 -14.70 -1.48 -17.36
N GLY A 667 -14.80 -2.76 -17.69
CA GLY A 667 -15.83 -3.63 -17.14
C GLY A 667 -15.46 -4.13 -15.75
N LEU A 668 -16.43 -4.19 -14.84
CA LEU A 668 -16.21 -4.70 -13.48
C LEU A 668 -16.58 -6.19 -13.39
N VAL A 669 -15.60 -7.02 -13.04
CA VAL A 669 -15.85 -8.39 -12.57
C VAL A 669 -15.93 -8.36 -11.04
N HIS A 670 -17.11 -8.53 -10.48
CA HIS A 670 -17.28 -8.64 -9.03
C HIS A 670 -16.60 -9.91 -8.48
N ILE A 671 -16.12 -9.92 -7.24
CA ILE A 671 -15.38 -11.05 -6.64
C ILE A 671 -16.09 -12.41 -6.78
N SER A 672 -17.42 -12.43 -6.65
CA SER A 672 -18.25 -13.64 -6.81
C SER A 672 -18.36 -14.16 -8.24
N GLN A 673 -17.89 -13.37 -9.21
CA GLN A 673 -17.89 -13.65 -10.65
C GLN A 673 -16.48 -13.93 -11.19
N ILE A 674 -15.44 -13.95 -10.34
CA ILE A 674 -14.05 -14.19 -10.79
C ILE A 674 -13.75 -15.70 -10.88
N SER A 675 -14.18 -16.50 -9.91
CA SER A 675 -13.82 -17.92 -9.82
C SER A 675 -15.03 -18.78 -9.44
N GLU A 676 -15.03 -20.04 -9.90
CA GLU A 676 -16.01 -21.05 -9.45
C GLU A 676 -15.78 -21.48 -7.99
N LYS A 677 -14.57 -21.28 -7.47
CA LYS A 677 -14.23 -21.54 -6.07
C LYS A 677 -14.36 -20.25 -5.25
N PHE A 678 -14.66 -20.40 -3.97
CA PHE A 678 -14.63 -19.28 -3.04
C PHE A 678 -13.20 -18.72 -2.93
N ILE A 679 -13.06 -17.44 -3.25
CA ILE A 679 -11.82 -16.66 -3.09
C ILE A 679 -12.07 -15.56 -2.05
N ARG A 680 -11.08 -15.26 -1.21
CA ARG A 680 -11.20 -14.18 -0.21
C ARG A 680 -10.85 -12.83 -0.81
N HIS A 681 -9.94 -12.83 -1.77
CA HIS A 681 -9.51 -11.63 -2.48
C HIS A 681 -9.26 -11.92 -3.97
N PRO A 682 -9.58 -11.00 -4.90
CA PRO A 682 -9.32 -11.19 -6.33
C PRO A 682 -7.85 -11.47 -6.68
N MET A 683 -6.90 -10.91 -5.92
CA MET A 683 -5.45 -11.10 -6.12
C MET A 683 -4.97 -12.55 -5.93
N GLU A 684 -5.80 -13.44 -5.37
CA GLU A 684 -5.46 -14.87 -5.28
C GLU A 684 -5.43 -15.55 -6.65
N VAL A 685 -6.11 -14.98 -7.64
CA VAL A 685 -6.33 -15.59 -8.96
C VAL A 685 -6.07 -14.65 -10.13
N LEU A 686 -5.96 -13.34 -9.89
CA LEU A 686 -5.71 -12.31 -10.90
C LEU A 686 -4.52 -11.44 -10.52
N SER A 687 -3.80 -10.98 -11.53
CA SER A 687 -2.77 -9.93 -11.46
C SER A 687 -3.07 -8.80 -12.46
N VAL A 688 -2.67 -7.59 -12.13
CA VAL A 688 -2.72 -6.42 -13.02
C VAL A 688 -1.84 -6.69 -14.25
N GLY A 689 -2.43 -6.55 -15.43
CA GLY A 689 -1.82 -6.91 -16.70
C GLY A 689 -2.20 -8.30 -17.22
N ASP A 690 -2.87 -9.15 -16.43
CA ASP A 690 -3.32 -10.45 -16.91
C ASP A 690 -4.32 -10.31 -18.05
N ILE A 691 -4.19 -11.19 -19.04
CA ILE A 691 -5.16 -11.32 -20.13
C ILE A 691 -6.17 -12.40 -19.71
N VAL A 692 -7.42 -11.99 -19.57
CA VAL A 692 -8.51 -12.83 -19.09
C VAL A 692 -9.64 -12.90 -20.09
N LYS A 693 -10.31 -14.05 -20.15
CA LYS A 693 -11.58 -14.17 -20.85
C LYS A 693 -12.71 -13.76 -19.92
N VAL A 694 -13.62 -12.93 -20.42
CA VAL A 694 -14.74 -12.38 -19.67
C VAL A 694 -16.01 -12.44 -20.51
N ARG A 695 -17.13 -12.70 -19.85
CA ARG A 695 -18.48 -12.69 -20.41
C ARG A 695 -19.23 -11.45 -19.95
N VAL A 696 -19.91 -10.76 -20.86
CA VAL A 696 -20.76 -9.62 -20.53
C VAL A 696 -22.04 -10.09 -19.83
N LEU A 697 -22.26 -9.65 -18.59
CA LEU A 697 -23.48 -9.94 -17.81
C LEU A 697 -24.57 -8.89 -18.00
N GLY A 698 -24.18 -7.63 -18.15
CA GLY A 698 -25.12 -6.52 -18.27
C GLY A 698 -24.41 -5.22 -18.59
N ILE A 699 -25.12 -4.36 -19.32
CA ILE A 699 -24.62 -3.05 -19.78
C ILE A 699 -25.59 -2.00 -19.26
N ASP A 700 -25.09 -1.10 -18.42
CA ASP A 700 -25.82 0.08 -17.97
C ASP A 700 -25.35 1.27 -18.81
N THR A 701 -26.12 1.60 -19.85
CA THR A 701 -25.82 2.70 -20.76
C THR A 701 -25.99 4.08 -20.10
N ALA A 702 -26.83 4.21 -19.07
CA ALA A 702 -27.03 5.49 -18.38
C ALA A 702 -25.85 5.85 -17.48
N ARG A 703 -25.20 4.83 -16.90
CA ARG A 703 -24.03 5.00 -16.02
C ARG A 703 -22.69 4.66 -16.71
N GLU A 704 -22.72 4.32 -18.00
CA GLU A 704 -21.58 3.84 -18.80
C GLU A 704 -20.80 2.69 -18.11
N ARG A 705 -21.52 1.71 -17.53
CA ARG A 705 -20.91 0.57 -16.79
C ARG A 705 -21.18 -0.76 -17.49
N VAL A 706 -20.15 -1.60 -17.55
CA VAL A 706 -20.26 -2.99 -18.02
C VAL A 706 -19.99 -3.94 -16.87
N SER A 707 -20.93 -4.83 -16.58
CA SER A 707 -20.74 -5.91 -15.60
C SER A 707 -20.26 -7.15 -16.31
N LEU A 708 -19.17 -7.74 -15.81
CA LEU A 708 -18.48 -8.88 -16.42
C LEU A 708 -18.45 -10.09 -15.49
N SER A 709 -18.29 -11.28 -16.08
CA SER A 709 -18.06 -12.53 -15.36
C SER A 709 -16.92 -13.32 -16.00
N MET A 710 -16.09 -13.94 -15.17
CA MET A 710 -15.08 -14.92 -15.58
C MET A 710 -15.56 -16.37 -15.35
N ARG A 711 -16.78 -16.54 -14.81
CA ARG A 711 -17.38 -17.84 -14.53
C ARG A 711 -18.12 -18.39 -15.73
N GLU A 712 -18.21 -19.72 -15.78
CA GLU A 712 -18.94 -20.47 -16.80
C GLU A 712 -18.46 -20.19 -18.24
N ILE A 713 -17.20 -19.79 -18.41
CA ILE A 713 -16.57 -19.62 -19.73
C ILE A 713 -16.00 -20.99 -20.13
N ALA A 714 -16.75 -21.74 -20.94
CA ALA A 714 -16.27 -23.00 -21.50
C ALA A 714 -15.01 -22.78 -22.35
N ALA A 715 -14.04 -23.68 -22.26
CA ALA A 715 -12.73 -23.56 -22.92
C ALA A 715 -12.79 -23.40 -24.46
N ASP A 716 -13.91 -23.77 -25.10
CA ASP A 716 -14.05 -23.87 -26.57
C ASP A 716 -15.11 -22.95 -27.22
N ALA A 717 -15.69 -21.98 -26.52
CA ALA A 717 -16.65 -21.05 -27.14
C ALA A 717 -15.93 -19.91 -27.87
N MET A 718 -15.33 -20.20 -29.03
CA MET A 718 -14.87 -19.18 -29.97
C MET A 718 -16.06 -18.66 -30.79
N VAL A 719 -16.42 -17.39 -30.62
CA VAL A 719 -17.08 -16.63 -31.68
C VAL A 719 -16.02 -15.68 -32.21
N SER A 720 -15.44 -16.03 -33.35
CA SER A 720 -14.62 -15.12 -34.15
C SER A 720 -15.49 -13.95 -34.62
N ILE A 721 -15.05 -12.73 -34.36
CA ILE A 721 -15.46 -11.55 -35.12
C ILE A 721 -14.52 -11.46 -36.32
#